data_AF-A0A1Q9NXU2-F1
#
_entry.id   AF-A0A1Q9NXU2-F1
#
_cell.length_a   1.000
_cell.length_b   1.000
_cell.length_c   1.000
_cell.angle_alpha   90.00
_cell.angle_beta   90.00
_cell.angle_gamma   90.00
#
_symmetry.space_group_name_H-M   'P 1'
#
loop_
_entity.id
_entity.type
_entity.pdbx_description
1 polymer ?
#
loop_
_entity_poly.entity_id
_entity_poly.type
_entity_poly.pdbx_seq_one_letter_code
_entity_poly.pdbx_strand_id
1 'polypeptide(L)'
;MNSITTKLPIDEGLLFYLIKQVRPELAKHITKTKKIDTMIVGLGNQGTRHAGLMIDYGTEITCGVAPGRGGTLVHEKIPVYNNSQDAIKNHPDIAVASIWRHYSSAKDAVLEVIKTGIPIIVLISEFIPLRDVRDILVETRKHNTLLFGGNTPGIIFPPENIKVGMLPDIFQPENINGKIGSKGVTVISRSGAILYHLSDALASAGISQNAVLGIGGDGAIGSRFIDLVSLVMGFDGTELVVIAGEIGGMQEELLAQDIKTNPDKYSKPLVALISGSQAPEGKTMGHAGAVVAPGQSYGTHLSKKTALENAGVIVVNHQHDLINEVKQKLKRSYFDIDDYFTRMKEKWAAKPPSATWGTLITNVLPNNLLVRGYPLQEIIANYGFLESTHLISEGKLPSSEILTELENIAISATLEEGIDYVPKSLDLSKNLGTFLLTDAKLSDYSRLKKPQIHQIVYTLGRVARYFAILFDNQIVLADLPKNISFSQIMYSALTGENNPKQEKIRLLEAMITACIDHGVTPPSAQATLILSSVRPMFEVALATGTMAITDVHGGAGQKAAEFFQSVIEKAELNKIDYEEACFQRMRDVIKTGERVEGLGHRIHTQDPRRDVLWDLAKDAGYAKECVAVSKIVSESFYRVRGMNLPINVDGVIGAIVADMNIDTKLAKGIFIYGRIAGLAAHYFEEIHTQTQMRRINFEQVIYKGSSIRKFS
;
A
#
# COMPACT_ATOMS: atom_id res chain seq x y z
N MET A 1 15.95 9.64 -22.80
CA MET A 1 15.93 10.75 -21.84
C MET A 1 17.29 11.44 -21.87
N ASN A 2 17.46 12.47 -22.71
CA ASN A 2 18.58 13.40 -22.64
C ASN A 2 18.00 14.82 -22.56
N SER A 3 18.13 15.39 -21.35
CA SER A 3 18.37 16.80 -21.05
C SER A 3 17.54 17.89 -21.76
N ILE A 4 16.45 18.33 -21.13
CA ILE A 4 16.27 19.77 -20.90
C ILE A 4 17.09 20.07 -19.65
N THR A 5 18.41 20.27 -19.79
CA THR A 5 19.35 20.52 -18.68
C THR A 5 19.31 21.95 -18.14
N THR A 6 18.41 22.78 -18.64
CA THR A 6 18.31 24.20 -18.29
C THR A 6 17.04 24.42 -17.47
N LYS A 7 17.15 24.41 -16.14
CA LYS A 7 16.10 25.00 -15.28
C LYS A 7 16.34 26.51 -15.16
N LEU A 8 15.27 27.28 -14.92
CA LEU A 8 15.39 28.71 -14.64
C LEU A 8 16.29 28.91 -13.39
N PRO A 9 17.14 29.95 -13.35
CA PRO A 9 17.78 30.37 -12.11
C PRO A 9 16.70 30.58 -11.04
N ILE A 10 16.94 30.00 -9.85
CA ILE A 10 15.94 29.96 -8.78
C ILE A 10 15.48 31.37 -8.39
N ASP A 11 16.39 32.34 -8.36
CA ASP A 11 16.14 33.72 -7.98
C ASP A 11 15.33 34.53 -9.01
N GLU A 12 15.08 33.98 -10.20
CA GLU A 12 14.22 34.55 -11.24
C GLU A 12 12.81 33.96 -11.24
N GLY A 13 12.53 32.97 -10.37
CA GLY A 13 11.28 32.22 -10.35
C GLY A 13 10.21 32.77 -9.41
N LEU A 14 8.97 32.29 -9.59
CA LEU A 14 7.83 32.77 -8.80
C LEU A 14 7.88 32.22 -7.37
N LEU A 15 8.29 30.98 -7.13
CA LEU A 15 8.39 30.44 -5.77
C LEU A 15 9.40 31.24 -4.95
N PHE A 16 10.56 31.56 -5.53
CA PHE A 16 11.52 32.45 -4.89
C PHE A 16 10.93 33.84 -4.60
N TYR A 17 10.21 34.44 -5.56
CA TYR A 17 9.52 35.71 -5.34
C TYR A 17 8.57 35.63 -4.13
N LEU A 18 7.75 34.57 -4.03
CA LEU A 18 6.84 34.36 -2.88
C LEU A 18 7.61 34.26 -1.56
N ILE A 19 8.72 33.50 -1.53
CA ILE A 19 9.58 33.40 -0.34
C ILE A 19 10.15 34.77 0.03
N LYS A 20 10.62 35.55 -0.94
CA LYS A 20 11.17 36.90 -0.71
C LYS A 20 10.17 37.86 -0.08
N GLN A 21 8.88 37.78 -0.47
CA GLN A 21 7.83 38.64 0.11
C GLN A 21 7.58 38.33 1.58
N VAL A 22 7.79 37.07 1.99
CA VAL A 22 7.37 36.56 3.31
C VAL A 22 8.56 36.42 4.27
N ARG A 23 9.74 36.11 3.75
CA ARG A 23 11.02 35.93 4.47
C ARG A 23 12.19 36.49 3.65
N PRO A 24 12.37 37.83 3.60
CA PRO A 24 13.45 38.46 2.83
C PRO A 24 14.87 37.97 3.18
N GLU A 25 15.15 37.71 4.46
CA GLU A 25 16.48 37.23 4.89
C GLU A 25 16.76 35.80 4.42
N LEU A 26 15.75 34.92 4.44
CA LEU A 26 15.88 33.57 3.89
C LEU A 26 16.12 33.63 2.37
N ALA A 27 15.41 34.51 1.66
CA ALA A 27 15.61 34.70 0.23
C ALA A 27 17.05 35.13 -0.12
N LYS A 28 17.69 36.00 0.68
CA LYS A 28 19.12 36.34 0.50
C LYS A 28 20.01 35.11 0.62
N HIS A 29 19.69 34.19 1.53
CA HIS A 29 20.44 32.94 1.68
C HIS A 29 20.22 32.01 0.47
N ILE A 30 18.99 31.86 0.01
CA ILE A 30 18.63 31.08 -1.19
C ILE A 30 19.37 31.60 -2.43
N THR A 31 19.50 32.92 -2.62
CA THR A 31 20.31 33.49 -3.72
C THR A 31 21.77 33.04 -3.66
N LYS A 32 22.34 32.92 -2.45
CA LYS A 32 23.72 32.47 -2.25
C LYS A 32 23.89 30.96 -2.49
N THR A 33 22.97 30.14 -1.98
CA THR A 33 23.04 28.68 -2.10
C THR A 33 22.54 28.17 -3.44
N LYS A 34 21.71 28.97 -4.14
CA LYS A 34 21.00 28.62 -5.37
C LYS A 34 20.14 27.36 -5.18
N LYS A 35 19.51 27.23 -4.01
CA LYS A 35 18.66 26.08 -3.64
C LYS A 35 17.43 26.53 -2.84
N ILE A 36 16.28 25.92 -3.13
CA ILE A 36 15.07 26.02 -2.31
C ILE A 36 14.88 24.68 -1.61
N ASP A 37 15.19 24.65 -0.33
CA ASP A 37 15.11 23.46 0.50
C ASP A 37 13.66 23.14 0.90
N THR A 38 13.23 21.89 0.69
CA THR A 38 11.88 21.43 0.99
C THR A 38 11.90 20.34 2.07
N MET A 39 11.01 20.47 3.05
CA MET A 39 10.75 19.48 4.09
C MET A 39 9.48 18.69 3.81
N ILE A 40 9.48 17.40 4.14
CA ILE A 40 8.28 16.57 4.10
C ILE A 40 7.87 16.09 5.49
N VAL A 41 6.63 16.34 5.90
CA VAL A 41 6.11 15.98 7.22
C VAL A 41 5.04 14.90 7.06
N GLY A 42 5.31 13.71 7.61
CA GLY A 42 4.44 12.54 7.46
C GLY A 42 4.95 11.56 6.40
N LEU A 43 5.77 10.60 6.83
CA LEU A 43 6.39 9.59 5.96
C LEU A 43 5.65 8.25 5.98
N GLY A 44 4.31 8.29 5.85
CA GLY A 44 3.51 7.10 5.56
C GLY A 44 3.67 6.66 4.10
N ASN A 45 2.80 5.76 3.62
CA ASN A 45 2.85 5.29 2.22
C ASN A 45 2.76 6.44 1.21
N GLN A 46 1.82 7.37 1.39
CA GLN A 46 1.62 8.48 0.46
C GLN A 46 2.77 9.50 0.50
N GLY A 47 3.16 9.98 1.70
CA GLY A 47 4.26 10.93 1.81
C GLY A 47 5.59 10.35 1.30
N THR A 48 5.89 9.08 1.57
CA THR A 48 7.11 8.42 1.05
C THR A 48 7.07 8.32 -0.47
N ARG A 49 5.95 7.87 -1.05
CA ARG A 49 5.78 7.76 -2.50
C ARG A 49 5.90 9.13 -3.19
N HIS A 50 5.20 10.13 -2.69
CA HIS A 50 5.20 11.47 -3.29
C HIS A 50 6.52 12.21 -3.07
N ALA A 51 7.28 11.91 -2.02
CA ALA A 51 8.67 12.37 -1.93
C ALA A 51 9.49 11.92 -3.15
N GLY A 52 9.35 10.66 -3.57
CA GLY A 52 10.02 10.15 -4.79
C GLY A 52 9.57 10.91 -6.03
N LEU A 53 8.26 11.06 -6.23
CA LEU A 53 7.70 11.77 -7.39
C LEU A 53 8.03 13.27 -7.43
N MET A 54 8.27 13.90 -6.27
CA MET A 54 8.73 15.29 -6.20
C MET A 54 10.21 15.39 -6.57
N ILE A 55 11.05 14.45 -6.14
CA ILE A 55 12.47 14.36 -6.53
C ILE A 55 12.60 14.09 -8.04
N ASP A 56 11.82 13.13 -8.56
CA ASP A 56 11.81 12.77 -9.99
C ASP A 56 11.45 13.96 -10.87
N TYR A 57 10.58 14.84 -10.38
CA TYR A 57 10.27 16.11 -11.05
C TYR A 57 11.45 17.09 -10.97
N GLY A 58 12.06 17.24 -9.80
CA GLY A 58 13.23 18.11 -9.59
C GLY A 58 13.28 18.85 -8.25
N THR A 59 12.32 18.61 -7.36
CA THR A 59 12.27 19.24 -6.04
C THR A 59 13.40 18.74 -5.14
N GLU A 60 14.12 19.67 -4.52
CA GLU A 60 15.13 19.36 -3.52
C GLU A 60 14.45 19.06 -2.17
N ILE A 61 14.33 17.77 -1.83
CA ILE A 61 13.83 17.35 -0.51
C ILE A 61 15.02 17.19 0.44
N THR A 62 15.15 18.15 1.35
CA THR A 62 16.29 18.28 2.27
C THR A 62 16.17 17.34 3.46
N CYS A 63 14.95 17.18 3.99
CA CYS A 63 14.69 16.28 5.10
C CYS A 63 13.21 15.88 5.22
N GLY A 64 12.97 14.81 5.99
CA GLY A 64 11.64 14.40 6.42
C GLY A 64 11.42 14.56 7.92
N VAL A 65 10.16 14.64 8.35
CA VAL A 65 9.74 14.62 9.76
C VAL A 65 8.73 13.50 9.96
N ALA A 66 9.07 12.58 10.86
CA ALA A 66 8.20 11.50 11.27
C ALA A 66 8.50 11.10 12.73
N PRO A 67 7.60 11.39 13.68
CA PRO A 67 7.75 11.00 15.07
C PRO A 67 7.99 9.49 15.22
N GLY A 68 9.00 9.12 16.00
CA GLY A 68 9.42 7.72 16.21
C GLY A 68 10.31 7.15 15.10
N ARG A 69 10.63 7.95 14.07
CA ARG A 69 11.52 7.58 12.96
C ARG A 69 12.70 8.54 12.80
N GLY A 70 12.95 9.44 13.75
CA GLY A 70 14.14 10.30 13.72
C GLY A 70 15.44 9.48 13.63
N GLY A 71 16.42 9.99 12.87
CA GLY A 71 17.69 9.31 12.58
C GLY A 71 17.63 8.29 11.45
N THR A 72 16.47 8.11 10.81
CA THR A 72 16.32 7.26 9.61
C THR A 72 16.56 8.06 8.33
N LEU A 73 16.68 7.37 7.20
CA LEU A 73 16.71 7.96 5.86
C LEU A 73 15.47 7.56 5.06
N VAL A 74 15.01 8.43 4.16
CA VAL A 74 14.01 8.12 3.12
C VAL A 74 14.69 8.19 1.75
N HIS A 75 14.32 7.28 0.84
CA HIS A 75 14.96 7.15 -0.49
C HIS A 75 16.49 7.08 -0.41
N GLU A 76 17.00 6.43 0.65
CA GLU A 76 18.43 6.23 0.94
C GLU A 76 19.26 7.51 1.18
N LYS A 77 18.68 8.71 1.02
CA LYS A 77 19.43 9.98 0.99
C LYS A 77 18.87 11.07 1.89
N ILE A 78 17.56 11.03 2.19
CA ILE A 78 16.88 12.14 2.86
C ILE A 78 16.82 11.88 4.37
N PRO A 79 17.50 12.68 5.21
CA PRO A 79 17.47 12.51 6.67
C PRO A 79 16.07 12.75 7.24
N VAL A 80 15.71 11.95 8.24
CA VAL A 80 14.43 12.04 8.96
C VAL A 80 14.65 12.50 10.39
N TYR A 81 13.85 13.47 10.83
CA TYR A 81 13.83 13.99 12.19
C TYR A 81 12.54 13.59 12.91
N ASN A 82 12.56 13.60 14.25
CA ASN A 82 11.37 13.31 15.04
C ASN A 82 10.37 14.48 15.05
N ASN A 83 10.86 15.70 14.94
CA ASN A 83 10.09 16.93 14.94
C ASN A 83 10.74 17.98 14.02
N SER A 84 9.98 19.00 13.66
CA SER A 84 10.36 20.06 12.73
C SER A 84 11.39 21.03 13.31
N GLN A 85 11.44 21.18 14.63
CA GLN A 85 12.41 22.04 15.29
C GLN A 85 13.84 21.48 15.14
N ASP A 86 14.01 20.17 15.32
CA ASP A 86 15.26 19.47 15.10
C ASP A 86 15.67 19.53 13.62
N ALA A 87 14.71 19.38 12.70
CA ALA A 87 14.96 19.50 11.27
C ALA A 87 15.52 20.88 10.91
N ILE A 88 14.88 21.95 11.37
CA ILE A 88 15.27 23.35 11.09
C ILE A 88 16.60 23.70 11.76
N LYS A 89 16.92 23.14 12.92
CA LYS A 89 18.23 23.33 13.55
C LYS A 89 19.38 22.83 12.67
N ASN A 90 19.18 21.74 11.94
CA ASN A 90 20.18 21.15 11.05
C ASN A 90 20.10 21.70 9.62
N HIS A 91 18.93 22.18 9.22
CA HIS A 91 18.64 22.69 7.89
C HIS A 91 17.90 24.03 8.01
N PRO A 92 18.60 25.12 8.37
CA PRO A 92 17.97 26.42 8.65
C PRO A 92 17.33 27.07 7.43
N ASP A 93 17.70 26.61 6.22
CA ASP A 93 17.31 27.24 4.95
C ASP A 93 16.05 26.64 4.31
N ILE A 94 15.37 25.71 5.01
CA ILE A 94 14.10 25.13 4.54
C ILE A 94 13.08 26.24 4.32
N ALA A 95 12.61 26.35 3.08
CA ALA A 95 11.67 27.37 2.65
C ALA A 95 10.25 26.82 2.42
N VAL A 96 10.11 25.52 2.18
CA VAL A 96 8.82 24.88 1.89
C VAL A 96 8.63 23.64 2.74
N ALA A 97 7.42 23.41 3.26
CA ALA A 97 7.04 22.18 3.92
C ALA A 97 5.77 21.57 3.30
N SER A 98 5.80 20.27 3.00
CA SER A 98 4.60 19.51 2.61
C SER A 98 4.12 18.60 3.74
N ILE A 99 2.82 18.60 4.01
CA ILE A 99 2.23 17.90 5.16
C ILE A 99 1.29 16.79 4.69
N TRP A 100 1.63 15.55 5.06
CA TRP A 100 1.03 14.29 4.66
C TRP A 100 0.56 13.49 5.88
N ARG A 101 -0.32 14.11 6.67
CA ARG A 101 -0.84 13.53 7.92
C ARG A 101 -2.32 13.21 7.79
N HIS A 102 -2.76 12.20 8.51
CA HIS A 102 -4.19 11.95 8.66
C HIS A 102 -4.86 13.15 9.36
N TYR A 103 -6.11 13.46 9.01
CA TYR A 103 -6.83 14.66 9.49
C TYR A 103 -6.75 14.84 11.01
N SER A 104 -6.82 13.73 11.76
CA SER A 104 -6.77 13.71 13.22
C SER A 104 -5.43 14.16 13.83
N SER A 105 -4.35 14.22 13.04
CA SER A 105 -3.02 14.67 13.46
C SER A 105 -2.48 15.82 12.62
N ALA A 106 -3.28 16.34 11.69
CA ALA A 106 -2.85 17.38 10.76
C ALA A 106 -2.60 18.70 11.50
N LYS A 107 -3.47 19.09 12.44
CA LYS A 107 -3.31 20.32 13.22
C LYS A 107 -1.95 20.41 13.91
N ASP A 108 -1.61 19.41 14.71
CA ASP A 108 -0.40 19.47 15.53
C ASP A 108 0.86 19.52 14.64
N ALA A 109 0.86 18.76 13.55
CA ALA A 109 1.94 18.80 12.56
C ALA A 109 2.06 20.18 11.89
N VAL A 110 0.95 20.79 11.48
CA VAL A 110 0.94 22.12 10.86
C VAL A 110 1.42 23.19 11.84
N LEU A 111 0.91 23.19 13.07
CA LEU A 111 1.30 24.15 14.10
C LEU A 111 2.79 24.03 14.46
N GLU A 112 3.32 22.80 14.49
CA GLU A 112 4.75 22.56 14.71
C GLU A 112 5.60 23.22 13.60
N VAL A 113 5.23 23.02 12.33
CA VAL A 113 5.93 23.59 11.16
C VAL A 113 5.81 25.11 11.11
N ILE A 114 4.64 25.67 11.41
CA ILE A 114 4.44 27.14 11.41
C ILE A 114 5.41 27.81 12.41
N LYS A 115 5.56 27.22 13.60
CA LYS A 115 6.39 27.77 14.68
C LYS A 115 7.88 27.75 14.36
N THR A 116 8.33 26.96 13.39
CA THR A 116 9.73 27.00 12.94
C THR A 116 10.02 28.18 12.02
N GLY A 117 8.98 28.91 11.57
CA GLY A 117 9.12 30.10 10.74
C GLY A 117 9.17 29.84 9.24
N ILE A 118 8.94 28.60 8.78
CA ILE A 118 8.91 28.25 7.34
C ILE A 118 7.86 29.12 6.61
N PRO A 119 8.22 29.77 5.48
CA PRO A 119 7.33 30.71 4.80
C PRO A 119 6.18 30.05 4.05
N ILE A 120 6.38 28.84 3.52
CA ILE A 120 5.40 28.18 2.64
C ILE A 120 5.08 26.79 3.17
N ILE A 121 3.80 26.52 3.41
CA ILE A 121 3.31 25.23 3.87
C ILE A 121 2.22 24.73 2.91
N VAL A 122 2.31 23.46 2.52
CA VAL A 122 1.36 22.78 1.64
C VAL A 122 0.69 21.65 2.42
N LEU A 123 -0.58 21.84 2.78
CA LEU A 123 -1.37 20.95 3.62
C LEU A 123 -2.30 20.06 2.77
N ILE A 124 -1.83 18.85 2.47
CA ILE A 124 -2.54 17.91 1.57
C ILE A 124 -3.83 17.36 2.22
N SER A 125 -3.84 17.21 3.54
CA SER A 125 -4.90 16.54 4.30
C SER A 125 -6.29 17.15 4.08
N GLU A 126 -7.27 16.30 3.82
CA GLU A 126 -8.71 16.59 3.72
C GLU A 126 -9.43 16.30 5.04
N PHE A 127 -10.64 16.85 5.21
CA PHE A 127 -11.56 16.58 6.33
C PHE A 127 -11.01 17.00 7.70
N ILE A 128 -10.21 18.06 7.73
CA ILE A 128 -9.73 18.64 8.99
C ILE A 128 -10.91 19.34 9.68
N PRO A 129 -11.19 19.07 10.97
CA PRO A 129 -12.27 19.73 11.69
C PRO A 129 -12.13 21.26 11.64
N LEU A 130 -13.22 22.00 11.40
CA LEU A 130 -13.18 23.47 11.29
C LEU A 130 -12.57 24.15 12.52
N ARG A 131 -12.77 23.59 13.72
CA ARG A 131 -12.12 24.06 14.95
C ARG A 131 -10.60 24.01 14.86
N ASP A 132 -10.07 22.93 14.28
CA ASP A 132 -8.64 22.74 14.12
C ASP A 132 -8.09 23.63 13.00
N VAL A 133 -8.83 23.77 11.90
CA VAL A 133 -8.50 24.73 10.83
C VAL A 133 -8.44 26.16 11.38
N ARG A 134 -9.38 26.58 12.22
CA ARG A 134 -9.35 27.90 12.88
C ARG A 134 -8.02 28.12 13.61
N ASP A 135 -7.60 27.16 14.42
CA ASP A 135 -6.36 27.28 15.22
C ASP A 135 -5.12 27.36 14.30
N ILE A 136 -5.10 26.56 13.23
CA ILE A 136 -4.07 26.63 12.17
C ILE A 136 -4.03 28.03 11.54
N LEU A 137 -5.17 28.59 11.15
CA LEU A 137 -5.25 29.89 10.46
C LEU A 137 -4.80 31.05 11.35
N VAL A 138 -5.15 31.03 12.64
CA VAL A 138 -4.70 32.03 13.61
C VAL A 138 -3.17 32.02 13.70
N GLU A 139 -2.57 30.84 13.84
CA GLU A 139 -1.12 30.71 13.98
C GLU A 139 -0.39 31.06 12.67
N THR A 140 -0.97 30.67 11.52
CA THR A 140 -0.46 30.98 10.18
C THR A 140 -0.35 32.49 9.97
N ARG A 141 -1.40 33.25 10.33
CA ARG A 141 -1.41 34.71 10.24
C ARG A 141 -0.39 35.35 11.17
N LYS A 142 -0.30 34.86 12.41
CA LYS A 142 0.67 35.35 13.41
C LYS A 142 2.11 35.22 12.93
N HIS A 143 2.42 34.16 12.20
CA HIS A 143 3.77 33.91 11.69
C HIS A 143 3.99 34.44 10.27
N ASN A 144 2.99 35.09 9.66
CA ASN A 144 3.03 35.50 8.25
C ASN A 144 3.54 34.34 7.37
N THR A 145 2.82 33.22 7.35
CA THR A 145 3.15 32.03 6.54
C THR A 145 2.08 31.88 5.45
N LEU A 146 2.50 31.56 4.22
CA LEU A 146 1.58 31.18 3.14
C LEU A 146 1.22 29.70 3.30
N LEU A 147 -0.06 29.43 3.56
CA LEU A 147 -0.58 28.09 3.76
C LEU A 147 -1.48 27.71 2.58
N PHE A 148 -1.07 26.76 1.77
CA PHE A 148 -1.90 26.17 0.72
C PHE A 148 -2.62 24.94 1.28
N GLY A 149 -3.95 24.85 1.13
CA GLY A 149 -4.79 23.80 1.75
C GLY A 149 -5.56 24.29 3.00
N GLY A 150 -6.33 23.46 3.71
CA GLY A 150 -6.49 22.00 3.62
C GLY A 150 -7.16 21.50 2.34
N ASN A 151 -6.97 20.21 2.08
CA ASN A 151 -7.42 19.52 0.87
C ASN A 151 -6.88 20.16 -0.42
N THR A 152 -5.55 20.31 -0.51
CA THR A 152 -4.89 20.75 -1.76
C THR A 152 -4.17 19.59 -2.45
N PRO A 153 -4.22 19.49 -3.79
CA PRO A 153 -3.33 18.61 -4.54
C PRO A 153 -1.87 19.10 -4.50
N GLY A 154 -1.61 20.33 -4.06
CA GLY A 154 -0.29 20.93 -3.98
C GLY A 154 -0.08 22.13 -4.91
N ILE A 155 1.19 22.47 -5.10
CA ILE A 155 1.66 23.59 -5.92
C ILE A 155 2.82 23.13 -6.81
N ILE A 156 2.96 23.73 -7.99
CA ILE A 156 4.04 23.42 -8.93
C ILE A 156 4.49 24.68 -9.66
N PHE A 157 5.79 24.77 -9.89
CA PHE A 157 6.50 25.88 -10.51
C PHE A 157 7.35 25.32 -11.66
N PRO A 158 6.77 25.19 -12.87
CA PRO A 158 7.46 24.54 -13.99
C PRO A 158 8.81 25.18 -14.37
N PRO A 159 8.97 26.53 -14.38
CA PRO A 159 10.26 27.13 -14.72
C PRO A 159 11.38 26.79 -13.72
N GLU A 160 11.05 26.74 -12.43
CA GLU A 160 11.98 26.42 -11.33
C GLU A 160 12.23 24.91 -11.20
N ASN A 161 11.45 24.10 -11.92
CA ASN A 161 11.43 22.65 -11.87
C ASN A 161 11.15 22.11 -10.45
N ILE A 162 10.20 22.75 -9.75
CA ILE A 162 9.80 22.40 -8.38
C ILE A 162 8.32 22.03 -8.34
N LYS A 163 8.03 20.89 -7.72
CA LYS A 163 6.68 20.38 -7.42
C LYS A 163 6.56 20.02 -5.95
N VAL A 164 5.50 20.48 -5.29
CA VAL A 164 5.21 20.17 -3.89
C VAL A 164 3.77 19.66 -3.78
N GLY A 165 3.61 18.34 -3.66
CA GLY A 165 2.32 17.67 -3.55
C GLY A 165 2.12 16.53 -4.55
N MET A 166 0.88 16.37 -5.00
CA MET A 166 0.35 15.27 -5.81
C MET A 166 0.07 15.65 -7.27
N LEU A 167 0.48 16.85 -7.70
CA LEU A 167 0.23 17.33 -9.06
C LEU A 167 0.93 16.47 -10.13
N PRO A 168 0.34 16.29 -11.32
CA PRO A 168 0.91 15.50 -12.42
C PRO A 168 2.01 16.25 -13.20
N ASP A 169 2.86 15.53 -13.93
CA ASP A 169 4.00 16.13 -14.65
C ASP A 169 3.66 16.53 -16.11
N ILE A 170 2.59 17.30 -16.26
CA ILE A 170 2.02 17.73 -17.55
C ILE A 170 2.22 19.24 -17.84
N PHE A 171 2.50 20.02 -16.81
CA PHE A 171 2.64 21.48 -16.89
C PHE A 171 3.90 21.90 -17.65
N GLN A 172 3.81 22.95 -18.46
CA GLN A 172 4.89 23.38 -19.35
C GLN A 172 5.39 24.79 -19.00
N PRO A 173 6.69 24.99 -18.79
CA PRO A 173 7.27 26.34 -18.69
C PRO A 173 7.38 27.01 -20.07
N GLU A 174 7.69 28.31 -20.09
CA GLU A 174 8.16 28.96 -21.31
C GLU A 174 9.46 28.32 -21.78
N ASN A 175 9.57 28.01 -23.07
CA ASN A 175 10.76 27.44 -23.67
C ASN A 175 11.03 28.10 -25.01
N ILE A 176 12.06 28.95 -25.05
CA ILE A 176 12.48 29.68 -26.24
C ILE A 176 13.85 29.14 -26.63
N ASN A 177 13.92 28.41 -27.74
CA ASN A 177 15.16 27.83 -28.27
C ASN A 177 15.95 27.00 -27.23
N GLY A 178 15.24 26.19 -26.43
CA GLY A 178 15.84 25.33 -25.40
C GLY A 178 16.19 26.05 -24.09
N LYS A 179 15.84 27.34 -23.96
CA LYS A 179 16.03 28.11 -22.72
C LYS A 179 14.70 28.29 -22.01
N ILE A 180 14.67 27.89 -20.74
CA ILE A 180 13.51 28.06 -19.87
C ILE A 180 13.42 29.52 -19.42
N GLY A 181 12.24 30.10 -19.59
CA GLY A 181 11.93 31.46 -19.15
C GLY A 181 10.94 31.49 -18.00
N SER A 182 10.88 32.63 -17.30
CA SER A 182 10.03 32.85 -16.13
C SER A 182 8.59 33.24 -16.47
N LYS A 183 8.30 33.49 -17.76
CA LYS A 183 7.03 34.04 -18.20
C LYS A 183 5.96 32.96 -18.37
N GLY A 184 4.72 33.32 -18.05
CA GLY A 184 3.58 32.47 -18.32
C GLY A 184 2.31 32.89 -17.60
N VAL A 185 1.35 31.98 -17.59
CA VAL A 185 0.09 32.12 -16.88
C VAL A 185 0.22 31.51 -15.48
N THR A 186 -0.20 32.25 -14.46
CA THR A 186 -0.37 31.69 -13.11
C THR A 186 -1.81 31.18 -12.97
N VAL A 187 -1.98 29.89 -12.70
CA VAL A 187 -3.29 29.27 -12.47
C VAL A 187 -3.51 29.06 -10.98
N ILE A 188 -4.62 29.54 -10.43
CA ILE A 188 -4.99 29.37 -9.02
C ILE A 188 -6.35 28.67 -8.96
N SER A 189 -6.47 27.55 -8.25
CA SER A 189 -7.72 26.79 -8.19
C SER A 189 -8.02 26.26 -6.79
N ARG A 190 -9.32 26.19 -6.47
CA ARG A 190 -9.83 25.43 -5.31
C ARG A 190 -9.88 23.93 -5.60
N SER A 191 -10.33 23.54 -6.79
CA SER A 191 -10.45 22.14 -7.19
C SER A 191 -9.17 21.63 -7.86
N GLY A 192 -8.66 20.50 -7.38
CA GLY A 192 -7.50 19.85 -8.00
C GLY A 192 -7.80 19.31 -9.41
N ALA A 193 -8.99 18.74 -9.62
CA ALA A 193 -9.40 18.21 -10.93
C ALA A 193 -9.40 19.30 -12.01
N ILE A 194 -10.06 20.42 -11.72
CA ILE A 194 -10.13 21.55 -12.64
C ILE A 194 -8.74 22.14 -12.87
N LEU A 195 -7.92 22.23 -11.82
CA LEU A 195 -6.58 22.82 -11.89
C LEU A 195 -5.69 22.16 -12.96
N TYR A 196 -5.55 20.82 -12.93
CA TYR A 196 -4.70 20.14 -13.91
C TYR A 196 -5.35 20.07 -15.29
N HIS A 197 -6.68 19.92 -15.39
CA HIS A 197 -7.35 19.93 -16.69
C HIS A 197 -7.23 21.28 -17.41
N LEU A 198 -7.39 22.40 -16.70
CA LEU A 198 -7.20 23.73 -17.28
C LEU A 198 -5.77 23.96 -17.72
N SER A 199 -4.81 23.53 -16.91
CA SER A 199 -3.41 23.74 -17.23
C SER A 199 -2.96 22.88 -18.42
N ASP A 200 -3.44 21.64 -18.51
CA ASP A 200 -3.23 20.77 -19.68
C ASP A 200 -3.84 21.37 -20.96
N ALA A 201 -5.04 21.95 -20.84
CA ALA A 201 -5.73 22.60 -21.95
C ALA A 201 -4.96 23.85 -22.44
N LEU A 202 -4.41 24.65 -21.51
CA LEU A 202 -3.54 25.79 -21.83
C LEU A 202 -2.22 25.31 -22.48
N ALA A 203 -1.58 24.28 -21.91
CA ALA A 203 -0.34 23.72 -22.43
C ALA A 203 -0.51 23.18 -23.86
N SER A 204 -1.60 22.45 -24.11
CA SER A 204 -1.97 21.95 -25.44
C SER A 204 -2.24 23.05 -26.47
N ALA A 205 -2.37 24.30 -26.01
CA ALA A 205 -2.59 25.47 -26.83
C ALA A 205 -1.35 26.38 -26.97
N GLY A 206 -0.18 25.93 -26.49
CA GLY A 206 1.09 26.68 -26.53
C GLY A 206 1.26 27.70 -25.41
N ILE A 207 0.43 27.64 -24.38
CA ILE A 207 0.45 28.59 -23.25
C ILE A 207 1.20 27.96 -22.09
N SER A 208 2.27 28.60 -21.62
CA SER A 208 3.04 28.12 -20.46
C SER A 208 2.36 28.45 -19.14
N GLN A 209 2.69 27.67 -18.12
CA GLN A 209 2.40 27.97 -16.74
C GLN A 209 3.70 28.36 -16.03
N ASN A 210 3.74 29.55 -15.43
CA ASN A 210 4.84 29.93 -14.54
C ASN A 210 4.61 29.35 -13.12
N ALA A 211 3.35 29.17 -12.74
CA ALA A 211 2.95 28.43 -11.55
C ALA A 211 1.50 27.94 -11.64
N VAL A 212 1.25 26.84 -10.94
CA VAL A 212 -0.08 26.24 -10.79
C VAL A 212 -0.29 25.96 -9.31
N LEU A 213 -1.26 26.65 -8.70
CA LEU A 213 -1.44 26.76 -7.26
C LEU A 213 -2.80 26.20 -6.83
N GLY A 214 -2.80 25.02 -6.20
CA GLY A 214 -3.98 24.49 -5.51
C GLY A 214 -4.13 25.13 -4.13
N ILE A 215 -5.18 25.93 -3.92
CA ILE A 215 -5.39 26.65 -2.65
C ILE A 215 -6.19 25.84 -1.63
N GLY A 216 -6.93 24.84 -2.08
CA GLY A 216 -7.70 23.92 -1.24
C GLY A 216 -9.21 23.94 -1.50
N GLY A 217 -9.84 22.76 -1.38
CA GLY A 217 -11.27 22.55 -1.60
C GLY A 217 -12.14 22.66 -0.34
N ASP A 218 -11.54 22.73 0.85
CA ASP A 218 -12.27 22.75 2.12
C ASP A 218 -13.02 24.08 2.36
N GLY A 219 -14.00 24.07 3.27
CA GLY A 219 -14.82 25.24 3.59
C GLY A 219 -14.04 26.39 4.23
N ALA A 220 -12.90 26.10 4.86
CA ALA A 220 -11.92 27.07 5.33
C ALA A 220 -10.52 26.62 4.93
N ILE A 221 -9.75 27.52 4.34
CA ILE A 221 -8.40 27.27 3.82
C ILE A 221 -7.44 28.37 4.29
N GLY A 222 -6.14 28.14 4.11
CA GLY A 222 -5.07 29.08 4.40
C GLY A 222 -5.12 30.35 3.55
N SER A 223 -4.31 30.37 2.49
CA SER A 223 -4.21 31.45 1.52
C SER A 223 -5.37 31.39 0.54
N ARG A 224 -6.11 32.49 0.40
CA ARG A 224 -7.30 32.61 -0.44
C ARG A 224 -6.97 33.32 -1.75
N PHE A 225 -7.94 33.38 -2.67
CA PHE A 225 -7.78 34.13 -3.91
C PHE A 225 -7.36 35.60 -3.71
N ILE A 226 -8.03 36.32 -2.81
CA ILE A 226 -7.70 37.73 -2.48
C ILE A 226 -6.25 37.90 -1.99
N ASP A 227 -5.72 36.89 -1.29
CA ASP A 227 -4.36 36.93 -0.73
C ASP A 227 -3.30 36.63 -1.81
N LEU A 228 -3.60 35.71 -2.73
CA LEU A 228 -2.62 35.21 -3.72
C LEU A 228 -2.65 35.93 -5.06
N VAL A 229 -3.82 36.31 -5.58
CA VAL A 229 -3.94 36.93 -6.90
C VAL A 229 -3.15 38.23 -6.96
N SER A 230 -3.35 39.12 -5.97
CA SER A 230 -2.60 40.37 -5.87
C SER A 230 -1.09 40.12 -5.72
N LEU A 231 -0.71 39.12 -4.91
CA LEU A 231 0.68 38.77 -4.67
C LEU A 231 1.40 38.31 -5.95
N VAL A 232 0.81 37.37 -6.70
CA VAL A 232 1.44 36.81 -7.92
C VAL A 232 1.41 37.79 -9.09
N MET A 233 0.47 38.74 -9.12
CA MET A 233 0.46 39.80 -10.13
C MET A 233 1.67 40.75 -9.99
N GLY A 234 2.20 40.91 -8.78
CA GLY A 234 3.43 41.67 -8.54
C GLY A 234 4.71 41.01 -9.09
N PHE A 235 4.67 39.73 -9.49
CA PHE A 235 5.82 39.06 -10.10
C PHE A 235 5.85 39.31 -11.61
N ASP A 236 6.96 39.86 -12.12
CA ASP A 236 7.09 40.26 -13.54
C ASP A 236 6.88 39.10 -14.53
N GLY A 237 7.24 37.87 -14.17
CA GLY A 237 7.00 36.69 -15.02
C GLY A 237 5.54 36.26 -15.11
N THR A 238 4.65 36.73 -14.23
CA THR A 238 3.20 36.50 -14.38
C THR A 238 2.67 37.47 -15.42
N GLU A 239 2.25 36.99 -16.60
CA GLU A 239 1.69 37.85 -17.65
C GLU A 239 0.14 37.89 -17.61
N LEU A 240 -0.48 36.84 -17.07
CA LEU A 240 -1.93 36.74 -16.85
C LEU A 240 -2.21 35.77 -15.69
N VAL A 241 -3.26 36.03 -14.93
CA VAL A 241 -3.74 35.11 -13.89
C VAL A 241 -5.03 34.45 -14.37
N VAL A 242 -5.13 33.13 -14.17
CA VAL A 242 -6.38 32.37 -14.31
C VAL A 242 -6.81 31.92 -12.93
N ILE A 243 -8.06 32.20 -12.56
CA ILE A 243 -8.69 31.59 -11.38
C ILE A 243 -9.72 30.55 -11.79
N ALA A 244 -9.69 29.41 -11.12
CA ALA A 244 -10.68 28.35 -11.22
C ALA A 244 -11.46 28.26 -9.91
N GLY A 245 -12.62 28.92 -9.91
CA GLY A 245 -13.56 28.94 -8.80
C GLY A 245 -14.56 27.80 -8.87
N GLU A 246 -15.31 27.65 -7.79
CA GLU A 246 -16.40 26.69 -7.65
C GLU A 246 -17.51 27.31 -6.81
N ILE A 247 -18.74 26.82 -6.91
CA ILE A 247 -19.82 27.18 -5.97
C ILE A 247 -19.43 26.97 -4.50
N GLY A 248 -20.12 27.66 -3.59
CA GLY A 248 -19.92 27.58 -2.14
C GLY A 248 -18.83 28.53 -1.62
N GLY A 249 -19.08 29.14 -0.45
CA GLY A 249 -18.23 30.20 0.11
C GLY A 249 -18.28 31.51 -0.69
N MET A 250 -17.51 32.52 -0.26
CA MET A 250 -17.54 33.90 -0.84
C MET A 250 -16.18 34.38 -1.40
N GLN A 251 -15.24 33.48 -1.70
CA GLN A 251 -13.86 33.90 -1.98
C GLN A 251 -13.76 34.74 -3.27
N GLU A 252 -14.51 34.36 -4.30
CA GLU A 252 -14.55 35.00 -5.61
C GLU A 252 -15.24 36.38 -5.52
N GLU A 253 -16.32 36.52 -4.75
CA GLU A 253 -16.98 37.79 -4.52
C GLU A 253 -16.10 38.76 -3.71
N LEU A 254 -15.39 38.25 -2.70
CA LEU A 254 -14.45 39.04 -1.92
C LEU A 254 -13.28 39.53 -2.79
N LEU A 255 -12.77 38.68 -3.68
CA LEU A 255 -11.76 39.09 -4.66
C LEU A 255 -12.32 40.19 -5.58
N ALA A 256 -13.53 40.02 -6.12
CA ALA A 256 -14.17 41.01 -6.98
C ALA A 256 -14.32 42.38 -6.29
N GLN A 257 -14.70 42.37 -5.00
CA GLN A 257 -14.80 43.59 -4.21
C GLN A 257 -13.43 44.24 -4.00
N ASP A 258 -12.38 43.44 -3.74
CA ASP A 258 -11.03 43.97 -3.56
C ASP A 258 -10.43 44.52 -4.86
N ILE A 259 -10.73 43.91 -6.01
CA ILE A 259 -10.34 44.45 -7.33
C ILE A 259 -10.91 45.85 -7.55
N LYS A 260 -12.19 46.06 -7.20
CA LYS A 260 -12.82 47.38 -7.31
C LYS A 260 -12.25 48.41 -6.34
N THR A 261 -11.94 47.96 -5.12
CA THR A 261 -11.52 48.85 -4.04
C THR A 261 -10.03 49.20 -4.15
N ASN A 262 -9.22 48.28 -4.66
CA ASN A 262 -7.76 48.36 -4.74
C ASN A 262 -7.25 47.98 -6.15
N PRO A 263 -7.70 48.64 -7.23
CA PRO A 263 -7.39 48.23 -8.60
C PRO A 263 -5.89 48.21 -8.91
N ASP A 264 -5.09 49.04 -8.25
CA ASP A 264 -3.63 49.10 -8.44
C ASP A 264 -2.92 47.79 -8.07
N LYS A 265 -3.53 46.95 -7.20
CA LYS A 265 -3.01 45.61 -6.87
C LYS A 265 -3.22 44.60 -8.00
N TYR A 266 -4.08 44.93 -8.97
CA TYR A 266 -4.58 44.03 -10.00
C TYR A 266 -4.28 44.57 -11.41
N SER A 267 -3.02 44.92 -11.65
CA SER A 267 -2.57 45.60 -12.87
C SER A 267 -2.48 44.72 -14.12
N LYS A 268 -2.62 43.40 -13.96
CA LYS A 268 -2.46 42.40 -15.02
C LYS A 268 -3.79 41.72 -15.33
N PRO A 269 -3.98 41.19 -16.55
CA PRO A 269 -5.23 40.56 -16.90
C PRO A 269 -5.56 39.36 -16.00
N LEU A 270 -6.83 39.23 -15.67
CA LEU A 270 -7.41 38.14 -14.90
C LEU A 270 -8.58 37.52 -15.69
N VAL A 271 -8.59 36.20 -15.79
CA VAL A 271 -9.69 35.43 -16.39
C VAL A 271 -10.17 34.38 -15.39
N ALA A 272 -11.47 34.18 -15.29
CA ALA A 272 -12.07 33.26 -14.34
C ALA A 272 -12.91 32.18 -15.04
N LEU A 273 -12.85 30.95 -14.52
CA LEU A 273 -13.82 29.89 -14.77
C LEU A 273 -14.47 29.52 -13.44
N ILE A 274 -15.80 29.49 -13.38
CA ILE A 274 -16.54 29.09 -12.17
C ILE A 274 -17.29 27.80 -12.47
N SER A 275 -17.02 26.75 -11.70
CA SER A 275 -17.74 25.48 -11.83
C SER A 275 -19.00 25.43 -10.97
N GLY A 276 -19.96 24.59 -11.38
CA GLY A 276 -21.22 24.38 -10.64
C GLY A 276 -22.43 25.18 -11.15
N SER A 277 -22.44 25.61 -12.42
CA SER A 277 -23.58 26.33 -13.02
C SER A 277 -24.91 25.55 -13.03
N GLN A 278 -24.84 24.22 -13.02
CA GLN A 278 -25.99 23.30 -13.01
C GLN A 278 -26.09 22.51 -11.69
N ALA A 279 -25.40 22.96 -10.63
CA ALA A 279 -25.41 22.25 -9.36
C ALA A 279 -26.76 22.44 -8.63
N PRO A 280 -27.38 21.36 -8.13
CA PRO A 280 -28.62 21.45 -7.36
C PRO A 280 -28.37 22.08 -5.98
N GLU A 281 -29.31 22.91 -5.52
CA GLU A 281 -29.23 23.54 -4.19
C GLU A 281 -29.19 22.51 -3.06
N GLY A 282 -28.46 22.82 -1.99
CA GLY A 282 -28.36 21.99 -0.79
C GLY A 282 -27.52 20.72 -0.92
N LYS A 283 -26.94 20.42 -2.09
CA LYS A 283 -26.03 19.28 -2.27
C LYS A 283 -24.55 19.70 -2.25
N THR A 284 -23.72 18.82 -1.71
CA THR A 284 -22.26 18.93 -1.76
C THR A 284 -21.72 18.36 -3.07
N MET A 285 -20.87 19.11 -3.77
CA MET A 285 -20.28 18.71 -5.05
C MET A 285 -18.77 18.48 -4.91
N GLY A 286 -18.31 17.23 -5.02
CA GLY A 286 -16.87 16.90 -4.98
C GLY A 286 -16.23 17.01 -3.60
N HIS A 287 -16.11 18.21 -3.04
CA HIS A 287 -15.42 18.52 -1.78
C HIS A 287 -16.32 19.28 -0.78
N ALA A 288 -15.95 19.25 0.51
CA ALA A 288 -16.75 19.81 1.61
C ALA A 288 -17.06 21.31 1.50
N GLY A 289 -16.22 22.09 0.80
CA GLY A 289 -16.42 23.54 0.61
C GLY A 289 -17.35 23.93 -0.53
N ALA A 290 -17.83 22.97 -1.33
CA ALA A 290 -18.64 23.19 -2.52
C ALA A 290 -20.13 22.91 -2.25
N VAL A 291 -20.71 23.72 -1.35
CA VAL A 291 -22.12 23.63 -0.93
C VAL A 291 -22.73 25.03 -0.98
N VAL A 292 -23.93 25.11 -1.54
CA VAL A 292 -24.81 26.29 -1.46
C VAL A 292 -26.05 25.87 -0.69
N ALA A 293 -26.32 26.50 0.45
CA ALA A 293 -27.53 26.22 1.22
C ALA A 293 -28.78 26.71 0.45
N PRO A 294 -29.93 26.03 0.59
CA PRO A 294 -31.17 26.48 -0.05
C PRO A 294 -31.50 27.94 0.31
N GLY A 295 -31.80 28.76 -0.70
CA GLY A 295 -32.11 30.18 -0.52
C GLY A 295 -30.92 31.11 -0.21
N GLN A 296 -29.69 30.63 -0.27
CA GLN A 296 -28.49 31.44 -0.05
C GLN A 296 -28.22 32.38 -1.25
N SER A 297 -28.11 33.69 -1.01
CA SER A 297 -27.95 34.71 -2.06
C SER A 297 -26.51 34.88 -2.57
N TYR A 298 -25.54 34.32 -1.86
CA TYR A 298 -24.11 34.41 -2.15
C TYR A 298 -23.51 33.01 -2.30
N GLY A 299 -22.33 32.90 -2.87
CA GLY A 299 -21.66 31.63 -3.12
C GLY A 299 -22.29 30.80 -4.22
N THR A 300 -23.35 31.29 -4.86
CA THR A 300 -23.96 30.69 -6.04
C THR A 300 -23.11 30.98 -7.27
N HIS A 301 -23.19 30.13 -8.30
CA HIS A 301 -22.47 30.36 -9.56
C HIS A 301 -22.80 31.74 -10.14
N LEU A 302 -24.09 32.12 -10.15
CA LEU A 302 -24.54 33.42 -10.65
C LEU A 302 -24.00 34.59 -9.82
N SER A 303 -24.06 34.52 -8.48
CA SER A 303 -23.56 35.60 -7.62
C SER A 303 -22.07 35.86 -7.83
N LYS A 304 -21.27 34.79 -7.92
CA LYS A 304 -19.82 34.85 -8.17
C LYS A 304 -19.50 35.41 -9.55
N LYS A 305 -20.19 34.91 -10.58
CA LYS A 305 -20.03 35.36 -11.96
C LYS A 305 -20.31 36.86 -12.06
N THR A 306 -21.48 37.29 -11.58
CA THR A 306 -21.90 38.70 -11.60
C THR A 306 -20.93 39.59 -10.82
N ALA A 307 -20.45 39.15 -9.66
CA ALA A 307 -19.49 39.92 -8.87
C ALA A 307 -18.18 40.17 -9.64
N LEU A 308 -17.59 39.11 -10.21
CA LEU A 308 -16.34 39.18 -10.98
C LEU A 308 -16.50 39.99 -12.27
N GLU A 309 -17.57 39.77 -13.04
CA GLU A 309 -17.85 40.53 -14.26
C GLU A 309 -18.02 42.02 -13.97
N ASN A 310 -18.73 42.38 -12.89
CA ASN A 310 -18.86 43.76 -12.47
C ASN A 310 -17.53 44.38 -12.00
N ALA A 311 -16.53 43.57 -11.63
CA ALA A 311 -15.18 44.00 -11.30
C ALA A 311 -14.25 44.05 -12.51
N GLY A 312 -14.76 43.81 -13.73
CA GLY A 312 -13.99 43.84 -14.97
C GLY A 312 -13.26 42.53 -15.29
N VAL A 313 -13.56 41.45 -14.57
CA VAL A 313 -12.98 40.12 -14.81
C VAL A 313 -13.86 39.35 -15.79
N ILE A 314 -13.25 38.79 -16.84
CA ILE A 314 -13.98 37.95 -17.80
C ILE A 314 -14.20 36.57 -17.17
N VAL A 315 -15.47 36.17 -17.07
CA VAL A 315 -15.87 34.86 -16.57
C VAL A 315 -16.34 34.00 -17.74
N VAL A 316 -15.53 33.00 -18.09
CA VAL A 316 -15.85 32.05 -19.17
C VAL A 316 -16.68 30.88 -18.65
N ASN A 317 -17.38 30.18 -19.55
CA ASN A 317 -18.22 29.03 -19.17
C ASN A 317 -17.55 27.68 -19.44
N HIS A 318 -16.62 27.62 -20.40
CA HIS A 318 -15.97 26.38 -20.82
C HIS A 318 -14.46 26.56 -21.00
N GLN A 319 -13.73 25.44 -20.95
CA GLN A 319 -12.27 25.43 -21.08
C GLN A 319 -11.79 25.96 -22.44
N HIS A 320 -12.55 25.69 -23.51
CA HIS A 320 -12.25 26.21 -24.84
C HIS A 320 -12.33 27.74 -24.89
N ASP A 321 -13.34 28.32 -24.25
CA ASP A 321 -13.51 29.77 -24.14
C ASP A 321 -12.37 30.39 -23.32
N LEU A 322 -11.92 29.70 -22.27
CA LEU A 322 -10.75 30.11 -21.48
C LEU A 322 -9.50 30.23 -22.38
N ILE A 323 -9.21 29.19 -23.17
CA ILE A 323 -8.05 29.19 -24.07
C ILE A 323 -8.13 30.36 -25.04
N ASN A 324 -9.30 30.60 -25.65
CA ASN A 324 -9.49 31.67 -26.62
C ASN A 324 -9.28 33.05 -25.98
N GLU A 325 -9.85 33.29 -24.79
CA GLU A 325 -9.67 34.55 -24.07
C GLU A 325 -8.20 34.77 -23.69
N VAL A 326 -7.53 33.74 -23.15
CA VAL A 326 -6.10 33.83 -22.81
C VAL A 326 -5.25 34.11 -24.04
N LYS A 327 -5.51 33.43 -25.18
CA LYS A 327 -4.83 33.70 -26.45
C LYS A 327 -5.07 35.12 -26.95
N GLN A 328 -6.30 35.61 -26.86
CA GLN A 328 -6.66 36.96 -27.30
C GLN A 328 -5.95 38.04 -26.48
N LYS A 329 -5.82 37.83 -25.17
CA LYS A 329 -5.14 38.75 -24.26
C LYS A 329 -3.62 38.74 -24.42
N LEU A 330 -3.00 37.56 -24.54
CA LEU A 330 -1.54 37.42 -24.57
C LEU A 330 -0.94 37.54 -25.97
N LYS A 331 -1.67 37.13 -27.02
CA LYS A 331 -1.26 37.14 -28.44
C LYS A 331 0.14 36.54 -28.69
N ARG A 332 0.49 35.49 -27.95
CA ARG A 332 1.82 34.89 -27.92
C ARG A 332 1.73 33.38 -27.66
N SER A 333 2.67 32.61 -28.25
CA SER A 333 2.98 31.24 -27.86
C SER A 333 4.27 31.21 -27.03
N TYR A 334 4.34 30.34 -26.03
CA TYR A 334 5.46 30.26 -25.09
C TYR A 334 6.45 29.14 -25.40
N PHE A 335 6.03 28.18 -26.22
CA PHE A 335 6.84 27.06 -26.68
C PHE A 335 6.27 26.52 -28.01
N ASP A 336 7.05 25.66 -28.65
CA ASP A 336 6.65 24.95 -29.86
C ASP A 336 5.62 23.85 -29.53
N ILE A 337 4.44 23.95 -30.15
CA ILE A 337 3.31 23.05 -29.91
C ILE A 337 3.54 21.67 -30.54
N ASP A 338 4.23 21.60 -31.68
CA ASP A 338 4.50 20.33 -32.37
C ASP A 338 5.53 19.51 -31.58
N ASP A 339 6.55 20.18 -31.04
CA ASP A 339 7.51 19.60 -30.11
C ASP A 339 6.80 19.10 -28.83
N TYR A 340 5.89 19.91 -28.25
CA TYR A 340 5.06 19.48 -27.12
C TYR A 340 4.29 18.18 -27.41
N PHE A 341 3.54 18.10 -28.51
CA PHE A 341 2.78 16.91 -28.85
C PHE A 341 3.66 15.72 -29.20
N THR A 342 4.84 15.93 -29.78
CA THR A 342 5.83 14.87 -30.03
C THR A 342 6.29 14.26 -28.70
N ARG A 343 6.72 15.09 -27.74
CA ARG A 343 7.10 14.63 -26.39
C ARG A 343 5.96 13.93 -25.66
N MET A 344 4.73 14.45 -25.76
CA MET A 344 3.57 13.85 -25.08
C MET A 344 3.18 12.52 -25.70
N LYS A 345 3.26 12.35 -27.02
CA LYS A 345 3.05 11.05 -27.68
C LYS A 345 4.05 10.00 -27.19
N GLU A 346 5.33 10.35 -27.03
CA GLU A 346 6.32 9.44 -26.45
C GLU A 346 5.96 9.05 -25.02
N LYS A 347 5.55 10.01 -24.18
CA LYS A 347 5.09 9.72 -22.80
C LYS A 347 3.84 8.84 -22.77
N TRP A 348 2.86 9.11 -23.63
CA TRP A 348 1.61 8.34 -23.70
C TRP A 348 1.81 6.93 -24.28
N ALA A 349 2.78 6.76 -25.18
CA ALA A 349 3.16 5.47 -25.76
C ALA A 349 4.14 4.67 -24.89
N ALA A 350 4.70 5.28 -23.84
CA ALA A 350 5.61 4.60 -22.93
C ALA A 350 4.90 3.43 -22.25
N LYS A 351 5.44 2.23 -22.42
CA LYS A 351 4.94 1.04 -21.71
C LYS A 351 5.08 1.28 -20.21
N PRO A 352 4.12 0.83 -19.37
CA PRO A 352 4.33 0.80 -17.94
C PRO A 352 5.63 0.04 -17.63
N PRO A 353 6.37 0.41 -16.58
CA PRO A 353 7.63 -0.26 -16.24
C PRO A 353 7.37 -1.76 -16.19
N SER A 354 8.11 -2.53 -17.00
CA SER A 354 7.98 -3.98 -17.05
C SER A 354 8.27 -4.54 -15.66
N ALA A 355 7.40 -5.42 -15.17
CA ALA A 355 7.67 -6.17 -13.95
C ALA A 355 9.08 -6.79 -14.05
N THR A 356 9.93 -6.53 -13.06
CA THR A 356 11.33 -7.01 -13.05
C THR A 356 11.41 -8.53 -12.91
N TRP A 357 10.32 -9.17 -12.46
CA TRP A 357 10.18 -10.61 -12.28
C TRP A 357 8.69 -10.99 -12.08
N GLY A 358 8.32 -12.23 -12.38
CA GLY A 358 7.00 -12.81 -12.12
C GLY A 358 7.10 -14.31 -11.79
N THR A 359 6.08 -14.84 -11.12
CA THR A 359 5.96 -16.28 -10.81
C THR A 359 4.93 -16.92 -11.74
N LEU A 360 5.14 -18.18 -12.08
CA LEU A 360 4.23 -19.02 -12.84
C LEU A 360 3.34 -19.88 -11.93
N ILE A 361 3.60 -19.91 -10.61
CA ILE A 361 2.95 -20.85 -9.67
C ILE A 361 1.58 -20.34 -9.23
N THR A 362 1.54 -19.15 -8.60
CA THR A 362 0.30 -18.62 -8.00
C THR A 362 0.13 -17.13 -8.28
N ASN A 363 -1.06 -16.76 -8.75
CA ASN A 363 -1.52 -15.38 -8.83
C ASN A 363 -2.52 -15.09 -7.70
N VAL A 364 -2.21 -14.10 -6.86
CA VAL A 364 -3.02 -13.71 -5.71
C VAL A 364 -3.88 -12.50 -6.09
N LEU A 365 -5.19 -12.70 -6.17
CA LEU A 365 -6.17 -11.69 -6.52
C LEU A 365 -7.05 -11.34 -5.31
N PRO A 366 -7.68 -10.16 -5.25
CA PRO A 366 -8.71 -9.88 -4.26
C PRO A 366 -9.78 -10.97 -4.27
N ASN A 367 -10.02 -11.59 -3.11
CA ASN A 367 -10.95 -12.72 -2.90
C ASN A 367 -10.81 -13.92 -3.87
N ASN A 368 -9.66 -14.12 -4.51
CA ASN A 368 -9.44 -15.27 -5.37
C ASN A 368 -7.95 -15.66 -5.42
N LEU A 369 -7.66 -16.94 -5.60
CA LEU A 369 -6.30 -17.48 -5.72
C LEU A 369 -6.26 -18.37 -6.95
N LEU A 370 -5.42 -18.02 -7.93
CA LEU A 370 -5.21 -18.86 -9.11
C LEU A 370 -3.89 -19.60 -8.96
N VAL A 371 -3.93 -20.92 -8.88
CA VAL A 371 -2.76 -21.80 -8.85
C VAL A 371 -2.65 -22.44 -10.22
N ARG A 372 -1.57 -22.12 -10.95
CA ARG A 372 -1.35 -22.57 -12.33
C ARG A 372 -2.56 -22.33 -13.26
N GLY A 373 -3.27 -21.24 -13.03
CA GLY A 373 -4.46 -20.85 -13.81
C GLY A 373 -5.79 -21.41 -13.30
N TYR A 374 -5.78 -22.32 -12.33
CA TYR A 374 -6.99 -22.89 -11.73
C TYR A 374 -7.35 -22.19 -10.42
N PRO A 375 -8.63 -21.88 -10.16
CA PRO A 375 -9.05 -21.38 -8.86
C PRO A 375 -8.74 -22.38 -7.74
N LEU A 376 -8.08 -21.93 -6.67
CA LEU A 376 -7.63 -22.82 -5.59
C LEU A 376 -8.81 -23.54 -4.92
N GLN A 377 -9.97 -22.90 -4.80
CA GLN A 377 -11.18 -23.53 -4.28
C GLN A 377 -11.64 -24.73 -5.13
N GLU A 378 -11.46 -24.69 -6.45
CA GLU A 378 -11.76 -25.83 -7.33
C GLU A 378 -10.73 -26.93 -7.15
N ILE A 379 -9.46 -26.59 -6.90
CA ILE A 379 -8.43 -27.57 -6.60
C ILE A 379 -8.73 -28.28 -5.27
N ILE A 380 -9.05 -27.52 -4.22
CA ILE A 380 -9.43 -28.05 -2.90
C ILE A 380 -10.61 -29.01 -3.02
N ALA A 381 -11.61 -28.68 -3.86
CA ALA A 381 -12.82 -29.48 -4.04
C ALA A 381 -12.59 -30.77 -4.85
N ASN A 382 -11.72 -30.75 -5.86
CA ASN A 382 -11.69 -31.79 -6.88
C ASN A 382 -10.42 -32.65 -6.91
N TYR A 383 -9.30 -32.19 -6.35
CA TYR A 383 -8.00 -32.88 -6.46
C TYR A 383 -7.37 -33.19 -5.10
N GLY A 384 -6.62 -34.29 -5.05
CA GLY A 384 -5.83 -34.71 -3.91
C GLY A 384 -4.53 -33.92 -3.75
N PHE A 385 -3.80 -34.20 -2.68
CA PHE A 385 -2.60 -33.42 -2.34
C PHE A 385 -1.44 -33.68 -3.30
N LEU A 386 -1.21 -34.93 -3.73
CA LEU A 386 -0.16 -35.26 -4.70
C LEU A 386 -0.47 -34.72 -6.11
N GLU A 387 -1.73 -34.75 -6.53
CA GLU A 387 -2.17 -34.16 -7.80
C GLU A 387 -1.94 -32.64 -7.80
N SER A 388 -2.32 -31.98 -6.71
CA SER A 388 -2.10 -30.55 -6.51
C SER A 388 -0.60 -30.20 -6.46
N THR A 389 0.21 -31.07 -5.82
CA THR A 389 1.68 -30.94 -5.78
C THR A 389 2.30 -31.06 -7.17
N HIS A 390 1.85 -32.04 -7.96
CA HIS A 390 2.28 -32.19 -9.35
C HIS A 390 1.86 -30.98 -10.19
N LEU A 391 0.64 -30.45 -10.00
CA LEU A 391 0.18 -29.24 -10.68
C LEU A 391 1.10 -28.06 -10.40
N ILE A 392 1.40 -27.73 -9.14
CA ILE A 392 2.27 -26.58 -8.82
C ILE A 392 3.70 -26.75 -9.34
N SER A 393 4.22 -27.99 -9.34
CA SER A 393 5.57 -28.30 -9.82
C SER A 393 5.66 -28.25 -11.35
N GLU A 394 4.80 -29.00 -12.04
CA GLU A 394 4.89 -29.29 -13.47
C GLU A 394 3.96 -28.44 -14.35
N GLY A 395 3.06 -27.67 -13.73
CA GLY A 395 2.10 -26.81 -14.42
C GLY A 395 0.91 -27.54 -15.07
N LYS A 396 0.77 -28.85 -14.81
CA LYS A 396 -0.33 -29.69 -15.31
C LYS A 396 -0.69 -30.77 -14.28
N LEU A 397 -1.90 -31.29 -14.33
CA LEU A 397 -2.32 -32.43 -13.52
C LEU A 397 -1.61 -33.73 -13.99
N PRO A 398 -1.35 -34.70 -13.09
CA PRO A 398 -0.70 -35.95 -13.45
C PRO A 398 -1.66 -36.89 -14.21
N SER A 399 -1.11 -37.81 -15.00
CA SER A 399 -1.87 -39.00 -15.44
C SER A 399 -1.97 -40.01 -14.30
N SER A 400 -2.85 -41.00 -14.44
CA SER A 400 -3.00 -42.08 -13.44
C SER A 400 -1.70 -42.86 -13.23
N GLU A 401 -0.89 -43.07 -14.27
CA GLU A 401 0.42 -43.74 -14.13
C GLU A 401 1.40 -42.89 -13.31
N ILE A 402 1.49 -41.59 -13.62
CA ILE A 402 2.36 -40.66 -12.89
C ILE A 402 1.91 -40.56 -11.43
N LEU A 403 0.61 -40.45 -11.17
CA LEU A 403 0.10 -40.38 -9.80
C LEU A 403 0.47 -41.63 -8.99
N THR A 404 0.33 -42.82 -9.58
CA THR A 404 0.72 -44.09 -8.96
C THR A 404 2.23 -44.14 -8.66
N GLU A 405 3.07 -43.66 -9.59
CA GLU A 405 4.52 -43.55 -9.38
C GLU A 405 4.86 -42.64 -8.21
N LEU A 406 4.26 -41.44 -8.16
CA LEU A 406 4.49 -40.47 -7.09
C LEU A 406 4.01 -41.01 -5.74
N GLU A 407 2.86 -41.69 -5.72
CA GLU A 407 2.33 -42.32 -4.52
C GLU A 407 3.30 -43.38 -3.97
N ASN A 408 3.87 -44.23 -4.82
CA ASN A 408 4.89 -45.21 -4.41
C ASN A 408 6.15 -44.54 -3.85
N ILE A 409 6.61 -43.44 -4.44
CA ILE A 409 7.76 -42.66 -3.94
C ILE A 409 7.45 -42.10 -2.54
N ALA A 410 6.27 -41.49 -2.37
CA ALA A 410 5.86 -40.88 -1.12
C ALA A 410 5.73 -41.92 0.01
N ILE A 411 5.10 -43.06 -0.29
CA ILE A 411 4.94 -44.19 0.64
C ILE A 411 6.31 -44.75 1.03
N SER A 412 7.17 -45.05 0.05
CA SER A 412 8.54 -45.55 0.32
C SER A 412 9.31 -44.60 1.22
N ALA A 413 9.32 -43.31 0.90
CA ALA A 413 10.03 -42.29 1.68
C ALA A 413 9.50 -42.19 3.12
N THR A 414 8.19 -42.34 3.33
CA THR A 414 7.58 -42.33 4.66
C THR A 414 8.01 -43.54 5.51
N LEU A 415 8.09 -44.70 4.87
CA LEU A 415 8.46 -45.96 5.53
C LEU A 415 9.96 -46.10 5.79
N GLU A 416 10.80 -45.40 5.02
CA GLU A 416 12.25 -45.44 5.19
C GLU A 416 12.69 -45.00 6.59
N GLU A 417 13.33 -45.92 7.31
CA GLU A 417 13.90 -45.63 8.63
C GLU A 417 15.22 -44.85 8.53
N GLY A 418 15.62 -44.27 9.67
CA GLY A 418 16.87 -43.53 9.80
C GLY A 418 16.65 -42.02 9.97
N ILE A 419 16.62 -41.59 11.23
CA ILE A 419 16.74 -40.21 11.67
C ILE A 419 17.60 -40.20 12.94
N ASP A 420 18.82 -39.70 12.82
CA ASP A 420 19.84 -39.81 13.88
C ASP A 420 19.60 -38.84 15.05
N TYR A 421 18.82 -37.78 14.80
CA TYR A 421 18.55 -36.72 15.77
C TYR A 421 17.06 -36.39 15.82
N VAL A 422 16.47 -36.51 17.01
CA VAL A 422 15.09 -36.09 17.28
C VAL A 422 15.11 -34.72 18.00
N PRO A 423 14.61 -33.65 17.36
CA PRO A 423 14.52 -32.32 17.96
C PRO A 423 13.61 -32.32 19.19
N LYS A 424 13.98 -31.54 20.22
CA LYS A 424 13.22 -31.41 21.49
C LYS A 424 12.55 -30.04 21.67
N SER A 425 12.36 -29.25 20.61
CA SER A 425 11.74 -27.93 20.72
C SER A 425 10.21 -28.04 20.81
N LEU A 426 9.57 -27.12 21.52
CA LEU A 426 8.11 -27.02 21.56
C LEU A 426 7.52 -26.42 20.26
N ASP A 427 8.33 -25.72 19.47
CA ASP A 427 7.90 -25.17 18.17
C ASP A 427 8.03 -26.22 17.05
N LEU A 428 6.89 -26.49 16.41
CA LEU A 428 6.74 -27.49 15.35
C LEU A 428 7.56 -27.15 14.09
N SER A 429 7.58 -25.88 13.67
CA SER A 429 8.31 -25.42 12.49
C SER A 429 9.82 -25.59 12.68
N LYS A 430 10.32 -25.29 13.88
CA LYS A 430 11.72 -25.49 14.25
C LYS A 430 12.11 -26.97 14.22
N ASN A 431 11.27 -27.86 14.74
CA ASN A 431 11.54 -29.29 14.70
C ASN A 431 11.58 -29.81 13.26
N LEU A 432 10.58 -29.47 12.44
CA LEU A 432 10.52 -29.88 11.03
C LEU A 432 11.68 -29.33 10.20
N GLY A 433 12.04 -28.05 10.39
CA GLY A 433 13.23 -27.47 9.78
C GLY A 433 14.51 -28.19 10.19
N THR A 434 14.61 -28.64 11.45
CA THR A 434 15.75 -29.41 11.92
C THR A 434 15.80 -30.79 11.27
N PHE A 435 14.68 -31.51 11.19
CA PHE A 435 14.62 -32.80 10.49
C PHE A 435 15.02 -32.67 9.03
N LEU A 436 14.51 -31.65 8.31
CA LEU A 436 14.90 -31.39 6.92
C LEU A 436 16.42 -31.23 6.76
N LEU A 437 17.11 -30.64 7.74
CA LEU A 437 18.57 -30.44 7.71
C LEU A 437 19.37 -31.67 8.15
N THR A 438 18.85 -32.48 9.07
CA THR A 438 19.58 -33.61 9.68
C THR A 438 19.26 -34.97 9.05
N ASP A 439 18.25 -35.05 8.20
CA ASP A 439 17.89 -36.30 7.52
C ASP A 439 18.86 -36.62 6.38
N ALA A 440 19.77 -37.56 6.65
CA ALA A 440 20.74 -38.04 5.67
C ALA A 440 20.07 -38.65 4.43
N LYS A 441 18.93 -39.33 4.57
CA LYS A 441 18.21 -39.95 3.45
C LYS A 441 17.68 -38.88 2.51
N LEU A 442 17.09 -37.82 3.06
CA LEU A 442 16.64 -36.67 2.29
C LEU A 442 17.81 -35.98 1.57
N SER A 443 18.90 -35.71 2.28
CA SER A 443 20.07 -35.04 1.70
C SER A 443 20.76 -35.89 0.63
N ASP A 444 20.82 -37.20 0.80
CA ASP A 444 21.34 -38.10 -0.24
C ASP A 444 20.42 -38.14 -1.45
N TYR A 445 19.11 -38.20 -1.24
CA TYR A 445 18.14 -38.22 -2.34
C TYR A 445 18.15 -36.92 -3.16
N SER A 446 18.26 -35.75 -2.50
CA SER A 446 18.32 -34.46 -3.20
C SER A 446 19.54 -34.33 -4.11
N ARG A 447 20.63 -35.07 -3.84
CA ARG A 447 21.85 -35.11 -4.66
C ARG A 447 21.73 -35.98 -5.91
N LEU A 448 20.75 -36.88 -5.98
CA LEU A 448 20.62 -37.87 -7.07
C LEU A 448 20.17 -37.28 -8.42
N LYS A 449 20.06 -35.95 -8.55
CA LYS A 449 19.59 -35.25 -9.78
C LYS A 449 18.30 -35.84 -10.37
N LYS A 450 17.40 -36.32 -9.49
CA LYS A 450 16.07 -36.82 -9.88
C LYS A 450 15.21 -35.67 -10.43
N PRO A 451 14.16 -35.96 -11.21
CA PRO A 451 13.16 -34.96 -11.59
C PRO A 451 12.68 -34.18 -10.37
N GLN A 452 12.44 -32.87 -10.53
CA GLN A 452 12.07 -31.99 -9.41
C GLN A 452 10.87 -32.53 -8.63
N ILE A 453 9.82 -33.00 -9.32
CA ILE A 453 8.63 -33.56 -8.69
C ILE A 453 8.94 -34.80 -7.83
N HIS A 454 9.91 -35.63 -8.22
CA HIS A 454 10.32 -36.78 -7.40
C HIS A 454 11.02 -36.34 -6.13
N GLN A 455 11.79 -35.26 -6.17
CA GLN A 455 12.43 -34.69 -4.98
C GLN A 455 11.39 -34.07 -4.04
N ILE A 456 10.41 -33.35 -4.59
CA ILE A 456 9.30 -32.79 -3.81
C ILE A 456 8.52 -33.90 -3.11
N VAL A 457 8.07 -34.90 -3.87
CA VAL A 457 7.22 -35.98 -3.35
C VAL A 457 7.96 -36.87 -2.36
N TYR A 458 9.24 -37.19 -2.62
CA TYR A 458 10.08 -37.89 -1.64
C TYR A 458 10.18 -37.08 -0.33
N THR A 459 10.41 -35.77 -0.42
CA THR A 459 10.43 -34.88 0.76
C THR A 459 9.10 -34.88 1.50
N LEU A 460 7.98 -34.83 0.79
CA LEU A 460 6.65 -34.91 1.42
C LEU A 460 6.45 -36.23 2.16
N GLY A 461 6.96 -37.36 1.65
CA GLY A 461 6.96 -38.63 2.36
C GLY A 461 7.85 -38.62 3.61
N ARG A 462 9.06 -38.06 3.52
CA ARG A 462 9.93 -37.86 4.71
C ARG A 462 9.23 -36.99 5.76
N VAL A 463 8.53 -35.93 5.35
CA VAL A 463 7.78 -35.05 6.25
C VAL A 463 6.62 -35.78 6.94
N ALA A 464 5.90 -36.70 6.28
CA ALA A 464 4.94 -37.58 6.95
C ALA A 464 5.60 -38.38 8.09
N ARG A 465 6.79 -38.95 7.83
CA ARG A 465 7.56 -39.65 8.87
C ARG A 465 7.95 -38.72 10.02
N TYR A 466 8.37 -37.49 9.73
CA TYR A 466 8.71 -36.50 10.76
C TYR A 466 7.51 -36.20 11.66
N PHE A 467 6.32 -36.06 11.07
CA PHE A 467 5.09 -35.88 11.84
C PHE A 467 4.76 -37.10 12.69
N ALA A 468 4.91 -38.32 12.16
CA ALA A 468 4.73 -39.53 12.96
C ALA A 468 5.68 -39.57 14.16
N ILE A 469 6.91 -39.07 14.03
CA ILE A 469 7.85 -38.96 15.14
C ILE A 469 7.43 -37.89 16.14
N LEU A 470 7.03 -36.71 15.66
CA LEU A 470 6.70 -35.56 16.51
C LEU A 470 5.42 -35.74 17.32
N PHE A 471 4.47 -36.49 16.78
CA PHE A 471 3.21 -36.82 17.44
C PHE A 471 3.22 -38.21 18.08
N ASP A 472 4.38 -38.88 18.13
CA ASP A 472 4.54 -40.22 18.73
C ASP A 472 3.65 -41.31 18.09
N ASN A 473 3.38 -41.18 16.79
CA ASN A 473 2.54 -42.07 15.99
C ASN A 473 3.34 -43.05 15.12
N GLN A 474 4.63 -43.24 15.40
CA GLN A 474 5.51 -44.11 14.58
C GLN A 474 5.01 -45.55 14.50
N ILE A 475 4.37 -46.04 15.55
CA ILE A 475 3.83 -47.40 15.63
C ILE A 475 2.82 -47.69 14.50
N VAL A 476 2.09 -46.66 14.06
CA VAL A 476 1.12 -46.76 12.97
C VAL A 476 1.83 -47.10 11.65
N LEU A 477 3.04 -46.61 11.44
CA LEU A 477 3.81 -46.87 10.22
C LEU A 477 4.33 -48.32 10.14
N ALA A 478 4.36 -49.05 11.25
CA ALA A 478 4.84 -50.44 11.30
C ALA A 478 3.75 -51.46 10.91
N ASP A 479 2.47 -51.09 10.98
CA ASP A 479 1.31 -51.98 10.77
C ASP A 479 0.35 -51.41 9.71
N LEU A 480 0.88 -51.13 8.52
CA LEU A 480 0.08 -50.56 7.42
C LEU A 480 -0.55 -51.65 6.53
N PRO A 481 -1.78 -51.44 6.03
CA PRO A 481 -2.38 -52.28 5.00
C PRO A 481 -1.53 -52.36 3.72
N LYS A 482 -1.55 -53.51 3.03
CA LYS A 482 -0.77 -53.72 1.78
C LYS A 482 -1.11 -52.75 0.63
N ASN A 483 -2.34 -52.26 0.57
CA ASN A 483 -2.83 -51.35 -0.49
C ASN A 483 -3.21 -49.98 0.09
N ILE A 484 -2.37 -49.44 0.97
CA ILE A 484 -2.61 -48.15 1.59
C ILE A 484 -2.30 -47.00 0.62
N SER A 485 -3.14 -45.97 0.61
CA SER A 485 -2.88 -44.74 -0.14
C SER A 485 -1.97 -43.80 0.65
N PHE A 486 -1.23 -42.93 -0.05
CA PHE A 486 -0.39 -41.94 0.63
C PHE A 486 -1.22 -41.00 1.51
N SER A 487 -2.44 -40.63 1.09
CA SER A 487 -3.33 -39.78 1.88
C SER A 487 -3.77 -40.46 3.19
N GLN A 488 -3.96 -41.78 3.18
CA GLN A 488 -4.22 -42.54 4.41
C GLN A 488 -2.97 -42.60 5.31
N ILE A 489 -1.78 -42.86 4.76
CA ILE A 489 -0.53 -42.84 5.56
C ILE A 489 -0.34 -41.46 6.20
N MET A 490 -0.50 -40.39 5.43
CA MET A 490 -0.37 -39.02 5.89
C MET A 490 -1.34 -38.73 7.03
N TYR A 491 -2.62 -39.11 6.90
CA TYR A 491 -3.60 -38.97 7.98
C TYR A 491 -3.16 -39.71 9.24
N SER A 492 -2.75 -40.96 9.08
CA SER A 492 -2.40 -41.86 10.18
C SER A 492 -1.12 -41.39 10.89
N ALA A 493 -0.13 -40.89 10.15
CA ALA A 493 1.10 -40.30 10.69
C ALA A 493 0.81 -39.05 11.54
N LEU A 494 -0.12 -38.21 11.09
CA LEU A 494 -0.50 -36.98 11.79
C LEU A 494 -1.37 -37.27 13.03
N THR A 495 -2.27 -38.25 12.98
CA THR A 495 -3.32 -38.43 14.00
C THR A 495 -3.15 -39.65 14.92
N GLY A 496 -2.37 -40.66 14.50
CA GLY A 496 -2.24 -41.93 15.22
C GLY A 496 -3.36 -42.94 14.91
N GLU A 497 -4.31 -42.62 14.03
CA GLU A 497 -5.45 -43.50 13.70
C GLU A 497 -5.05 -44.51 12.61
N ASN A 498 -5.08 -45.82 12.90
CA ASN A 498 -4.64 -46.88 11.97
C ASN A 498 -5.59 -47.14 10.79
N ASN A 499 -6.89 -46.82 10.91
CA ASN A 499 -7.91 -47.08 9.88
C ASN A 499 -8.95 -45.95 9.85
N PRO A 500 -8.55 -44.73 9.45
CA PRO A 500 -9.45 -43.59 9.43
C PRO A 500 -10.51 -43.75 8.34
N LYS A 501 -11.71 -43.21 8.61
CA LYS A 501 -12.78 -43.15 7.61
C LYS A 501 -12.36 -42.30 6.40
N GLN A 502 -12.85 -42.65 5.21
CA GLN A 502 -12.48 -41.97 3.97
C GLN A 502 -12.80 -40.47 3.99
N GLU A 503 -13.89 -40.07 4.64
CA GLU A 503 -14.31 -38.67 4.78
C GLU A 503 -13.31 -37.86 5.60
N LYS A 504 -12.71 -38.46 6.64
CA LYS A 504 -11.66 -37.84 7.46
C LYS A 504 -10.37 -37.65 6.65
N ILE A 505 -9.97 -38.68 5.90
CA ILE A 505 -8.80 -38.62 5.02
C ILE A 505 -8.96 -37.47 4.02
N ARG A 506 -10.10 -37.44 3.33
CA ARG A 506 -10.40 -36.42 2.32
C ARG A 506 -10.43 -35.00 2.89
N LEU A 507 -11.02 -34.82 4.08
CA LEU A 507 -11.12 -33.52 4.73
C LEU A 507 -9.75 -33.00 5.19
N LEU A 508 -8.91 -33.87 5.77
CA LEU A 508 -7.54 -33.51 6.13
C LEU A 508 -6.73 -33.12 4.89
N GLU A 509 -6.83 -33.92 3.83
CA GLU A 509 -6.17 -33.67 2.56
C GLU A 509 -6.61 -32.33 1.95
N ALA A 510 -7.90 -31.99 2.01
CA ALA A 510 -8.41 -30.70 1.56
C ALA A 510 -7.80 -29.52 2.33
N MET A 511 -7.68 -29.64 3.66
CA MET A 511 -7.07 -28.59 4.49
C MET A 511 -5.58 -28.40 4.18
N ILE A 512 -4.86 -29.49 3.90
CA ILE A 512 -3.45 -29.45 3.46
C ILE A 512 -3.34 -28.78 2.09
N THR A 513 -4.18 -29.18 1.13
CA THR A 513 -4.25 -28.58 -0.21
C THR A 513 -4.61 -27.09 -0.16
N ALA A 514 -5.46 -26.66 0.77
CA ALA A 514 -5.79 -25.24 0.96
C ALA A 514 -4.58 -24.38 1.39
N CYS A 515 -3.54 -25.02 1.93
CA CYS A 515 -2.30 -24.40 2.37
C CYS A 515 -1.17 -24.52 1.36
N ILE A 516 -1.43 -25.12 0.18
CA ILE A 516 -0.40 -25.55 -0.77
C ILE A 516 0.49 -24.41 -1.25
N ASP A 517 -0.09 -23.26 -1.60
CA ASP A 517 0.64 -22.05 -1.90
C ASP A 517 -0.20 -20.78 -1.69
N HIS A 518 0.46 -19.62 -1.57
CA HIS A 518 -0.20 -18.31 -1.51
C HIS A 518 0.68 -17.22 -2.17
N GLY A 519 1.37 -17.58 -3.25
CA GLY A 519 2.26 -16.70 -3.99
C GLY A 519 3.55 -16.35 -3.25
N VAL A 520 4.21 -15.28 -3.71
CA VAL A 520 5.62 -14.97 -3.40
C VAL A 520 5.81 -13.97 -2.25
N THR A 521 4.72 -13.42 -1.73
CA THR A 521 4.73 -12.39 -0.67
C THR A 521 4.71 -12.90 0.78
N PRO A 522 4.25 -14.13 1.10
CA PRO A 522 4.34 -14.66 2.46
C PRO A 522 5.81 -14.82 2.92
N PRO A 523 6.13 -14.58 4.21
CA PRO A 523 7.49 -14.66 4.73
C PRO A 523 8.21 -15.99 4.45
N SER A 524 7.51 -17.12 4.53
CA SER A 524 8.09 -18.44 4.22
C SER A 524 8.50 -18.57 2.74
N ALA A 525 7.69 -18.05 1.82
CA ALA A 525 8.01 -18.03 0.39
C ALA A 525 9.17 -17.07 0.12
N GLN A 526 9.16 -15.87 0.71
CA GLN A 526 10.26 -14.91 0.56
C GLN A 526 11.58 -15.45 1.09
N ALA A 527 11.59 -16.06 2.29
CA ALA A 527 12.79 -16.66 2.86
C ALA A 527 13.35 -17.78 1.96
N THR A 528 12.46 -18.61 1.41
CA THR A 528 12.83 -19.66 0.46
C THR A 528 13.41 -19.07 -0.82
N LEU A 529 12.76 -18.09 -1.44
CA LEU A 529 13.22 -17.43 -2.68
C LEU A 529 14.54 -16.69 -2.49
N ILE A 530 14.69 -15.97 -1.38
CA ILE A 530 15.94 -15.27 -1.02
C ILE A 530 17.08 -16.26 -0.93
N LEU A 531 16.90 -17.35 -0.19
CA LEU A 531 17.96 -18.34 -0.09
C LEU A 531 18.19 -19.04 -1.43
N SER A 532 17.14 -19.44 -2.14
CA SER A 532 17.22 -20.11 -3.44
C SER A 532 17.99 -19.30 -4.48
N SER A 533 17.97 -17.96 -4.39
CA SER A 533 18.75 -17.07 -5.26
C SER A 533 20.27 -17.33 -5.20
N VAL A 534 20.78 -17.91 -4.10
CA VAL A 534 22.21 -18.26 -3.92
C VAL A 534 22.51 -19.75 -4.15
N ARG A 535 21.55 -20.51 -4.69
CA ARG A 535 21.68 -21.94 -5.06
C ARG A 535 22.13 -22.85 -3.90
N PRO A 536 21.48 -22.77 -2.72
CA PRO A 536 21.71 -23.71 -1.63
C PRO A 536 21.27 -25.13 -2.03
N MET A 537 21.64 -26.11 -1.21
CA MET A 537 21.00 -27.43 -1.26
C MET A 537 19.48 -27.31 -1.05
N PHE A 538 18.72 -28.18 -1.71
CA PHE A 538 17.25 -28.15 -1.73
C PHE A 538 16.64 -28.20 -0.33
N GLU A 539 17.10 -29.13 0.50
CA GLU A 539 16.65 -29.31 1.88
C GLU A 539 16.95 -28.08 2.77
N VAL A 540 18.00 -27.33 2.46
CA VAL A 540 18.39 -26.12 3.21
C VAL A 540 17.44 -24.96 2.90
N ALA A 541 17.05 -24.80 1.63
CA ALA A 541 16.05 -23.81 1.24
C ALA A 541 14.68 -24.10 1.86
N LEU A 542 14.26 -25.37 1.82
CA LEU A 542 13.01 -25.80 2.45
C LEU A 542 13.01 -25.61 3.96
N ALA A 543 14.07 -26.04 4.65
CA ALA A 543 14.19 -25.84 6.08
C ALA A 543 14.07 -24.36 6.46
N THR A 544 14.72 -23.47 5.70
CA THR A 544 14.68 -22.03 5.93
C THR A 544 13.28 -21.45 5.77
N GLY A 545 12.57 -21.83 4.71
CA GLY A 545 11.19 -21.41 4.49
C GLY A 545 10.22 -21.97 5.55
N THR A 546 10.39 -23.23 5.94
CA THR A 546 9.60 -23.88 6.99
C THR A 546 9.82 -23.21 8.34
N MET A 547 11.05 -22.90 8.72
CA MET A 547 11.37 -22.21 9.98
C MET A 547 10.87 -20.76 10.04
N ALA A 548 10.55 -20.15 8.91
CA ALA A 548 9.91 -18.83 8.85
C ALA A 548 8.39 -18.89 9.16
N ILE A 549 7.79 -20.08 9.24
CA ILE A 549 6.41 -20.28 9.69
C ILE A 549 6.39 -20.22 11.22
N THR A 550 5.68 -19.25 11.77
CA THR A 550 5.60 -18.99 13.22
C THR A 550 4.16 -18.65 13.59
N ASP A 551 3.89 -18.32 14.84
CA ASP A 551 2.56 -17.88 15.26
C ASP A 551 2.11 -16.58 14.56
N VAL A 552 3.03 -15.80 13.98
CA VAL A 552 2.72 -14.56 13.23
C VAL A 552 2.36 -14.86 11.76
N HIS A 553 2.86 -15.96 11.21
CA HIS A 553 2.69 -16.36 9.81
C HIS A 553 2.47 -17.87 9.71
N GLY A 554 1.23 -18.29 9.44
CA GLY A 554 0.88 -19.70 9.21
C GLY A 554 0.79 -20.59 10.45
N GLY A 555 0.90 -20.01 11.65
CA GLY A 555 0.82 -20.72 12.92
C GLY A 555 -0.44 -20.42 13.75
N ALA A 556 -1.37 -19.62 13.23
CA ALA A 556 -2.54 -19.16 13.98
C ALA A 556 -3.61 -20.24 14.19
N GLY A 557 -3.57 -21.33 13.41
CA GLY A 557 -4.63 -22.35 13.42
C GLY A 557 -4.81 -23.07 14.75
N GLN A 558 -3.72 -23.36 15.47
CA GLN A 558 -3.81 -24.00 16.80
C GLN A 558 -4.54 -23.10 17.79
N LYS A 559 -4.11 -21.83 17.90
CA LYS A 559 -4.72 -20.86 18.81
C LYS A 559 -6.15 -20.52 18.41
N ALA A 560 -6.47 -20.56 17.12
CA ALA A 560 -7.84 -20.42 16.64
C ALA A 560 -8.71 -21.60 17.09
N ALA A 561 -8.22 -22.84 17.00
CA ALA A 561 -8.93 -24.02 17.51
C ALA A 561 -9.21 -23.90 19.02
N GLU A 562 -8.19 -23.55 19.81
CA GLU A 562 -8.30 -23.31 21.25
C GLU A 562 -9.29 -22.17 21.57
N PHE A 563 -9.29 -21.10 20.78
CA PHE A 563 -10.25 -20.00 20.91
C PHE A 563 -11.68 -20.49 20.70
N PHE A 564 -11.96 -21.22 19.61
CA PHE A 564 -13.30 -21.73 19.33
C PHE A 564 -13.79 -22.72 20.40
N GLN A 565 -12.93 -23.64 20.85
CA GLN A 565 -13.24 -24.54 21.97
C GLN A 565 -13.60 -23.76 23.24
N SER A 566 -12.85 -22.70 23.57
CA SER A 566 -13.15 -21.86 24.73
C SER A 566 -14.49 -21.10 24.61
N VAL A 567 -14.96 -20.82 23.40
CA VAL A 567 -16.30 -20.26 23.16
C VAL A 567 -17.37 -21.30 23.45
N ILE A 568 -17.19 -22.54 23.01
CA ILE A 568 -18.13 -23.64 23.27
C ILE A 568 -18.24 -23.92 24.76
N GLU A 569 -17.10 -24.08 25.45
CA GLU A 569 -17.06 -24.27 26.90
C GLU A 569 -17.80 -23.13 27.62
N LYS A 570 -17.59 -21.88 27.19
CA LYS A 570 -18.26 -20.71 27.78
C LYS A 570 -19.77 -20.71 27.54
N ALA A 571 -20.22 -21.15 26.36
CA ALA A 571 -21.64 -21.27 26.04
C ALA A 571 -22.31 -22.33 26.93
N GLU A 572 -21.68 -23.50 27.07
CA GLU A 572 -22.18 -24.60 27.90
C GLU A 572 -22.22 -24.23 29.39
N LEU A 573 -21.12 -23.69 29.93
CA LEU A 573 -21.00 -23.33 31.34
C LEU A 573 -22.03 -22.27 31.76
N ASN A 574 -22.26 -21.28 30.90
CA ASN A 574 -23.17 -20.16 31.21
C ASN A 574 -24.60 -20.38 30.68
N LYS A 575 -24.86 -21.46 29.95
CA LYS A 575 -26.14 -21.76 29.29
C LYS A 575 -26.64 -20.60 28.41
N ILE A 576 -25.73 -20.04 27.62
CA ILE A 576 -25.99 -18.95 26.66
C ILE A 576 -25.78 -19.46 25.23
N ASP A 577 -26.34 -18.75 24.25
CA ASP A 577 -26.09 -19.08 22.84
C ASP A 577 -24.64 -18.80 22.41
N TYR A 578 -24.24 -19.36 21.27
CA TYR A 578 -22.89 -19.23 20.74
C TYR A 578 -22.54 -17.81 20.31
N GLU A 579 -23.52 -16.99 19.93
CA GLU A 579 -23.27 -15.61 19.51
C GLU A 579 -22.87 -14.75 20.71
N GLU A 580 -23.62 -14.87 21.81
CA GLU A 580 -23.32 -14.17 23.05
C GLU A 580 -22.05 -14.72 23.72
N ALA A 581 -21.83 -16.04 23.69
CA ALA A 581 -20.58 -16.62 24.18
C ALA A 581 -19.36 -16.12 23.39
N CYS A 582 -19.46 -16.08 22.05
CA CYS A 582 -18.41 -15.56 21.17
C CYS A 582 -18.16 -14.08 21.46
N PHE A 583 -19.21 -13.25 21.54
CA PHE A 583 -19.11 -11.84 21.88
C PHE A 583 -18.41 -11.61 23.23
N GLN A 584 -18.79 -12.34 24.28
CA GLN A 584 -18.18 -12.22 25.59
C GLN A 584 -16.72 -12.65 25.58
N ARG A 585 -16.40 -13.80 24.96
CA ARG A 585 -15.02 -14.29 24.86
C ARG A 585 -14.14 -13.32 24.07
N MET A 586 -14.66 -12.79 22.96
CA MET A 586 -14.02 -11.78 22.14
C MET A 586 -13.67 -10.52 22.95
N ARG A 587 -14.62 -10.05 23.76
CA ARG A 587 -14.43 -8.92 24.67
C ARG A 587 -13.35 -9.21 25.71
N ASP A 588 -13.30 -10.42 26.24
CA ASP A 588 -12.30 -10.84 27.23
C ASP A 588 -10.88 -10.81 26.63
N VAL A 589 -10.69 -11.42 25.44
CA VAL A 589 -9.41 -11.40 24.69
C VAL A 589 -8.95 -9.97 24.39
N ILE A 590 -9.88 -9.13 23.95
CA ILE A 590 -9.61 -7.73 23.61
C ILE A 590 -9.22 -6.91 24.85
N LYS A 591 -9.83 -7.18 26.00
CA LYS A 591 -9.56 -6.49 27.26
C LYS A 591 -8.17 -6.83 27.81
N THR A 592 -7.69 -8.06 27.62
CA THR A 592 -6.33 -8.47 28.02
C THR A 592 -5.25 -7.98 27.05
N GLY A 593 -5.64 -7.38 25.91
CA GLY A 593 -4.71 -6.91 24.88
C GLY A 593 -4.19 -8.04 23.98
N GLU A 594 -4.75 -9.24 24.10
CA GLU A 594 -4.44 -10.38 23.24
C GLU A 594 -5.03 -10.19 21.84
N ARG A 595 -4.41 -10.84 20.85
CA ARG A 595 -4.92 -10.88 19.48
C ARG A 595 -5.88 -12.05 19.32
N VAL A 596 -6.96 -11.83 18.58
CA VAL A 596 -7.87 -12.89 18.17
C VAL A 596 -7.24 -13.59 16.95
N GLU A 597 -6.80 -14.82 17.16
CA GLU A 597 -6.14 -15.63 16.12
C GLU A 597 -7.16 -16.19 15.13
N GLY A 598 -6.74 -16.41 13.88
CA GLY A 598 -7.63 -16.85 12.80
C GLY A 598 -8.44 -15.73 12.13
N LEU A 599 -8.24 -14.47 12.53
CA LEU A 599 -8.87 -13.28 11.93
C LEU A 599 -7.86 -12.35 11.22
N GLY A 600 -8.33 -11.77 10.12
CA GLY A 600 -7.65 -10.77 9.31
C GLY A 600 -6.87 -11.37 8.15
N HIS A 601 -6.87 -10.64 7.03
CA HIS A 601 -6.11 -10.98 5.83
C HIS A 601 -5.57 -9.70 5.17
N ARG A 602 -4.39 -9.77 4.54
CA ARG A 602 -3.75 -8.61 3.88
C ARG A 602 -4.41 -8.19 2.56
N ILE A 603 -5.27 -9.03 2.00
CA ILE A 603 -5.72 -8.97 0.58
C ILE A 603 -7.20 -9.31 0.47
N HIS A 604 -7.61 -10.45 1.02
CA HIS A 604 -8.99 -10.90 0.92
C HIS A 604 -9.88 -10.27 1.99
N THR A 605 -11.03 -9.74 1.57
CA THR A 605 -12.16 -9.43 2.47
C THR A 605 -13.04 -10.67 2.69
N GLN A 606 -12.90 -11.69 1.83
CA GLN A 606 -13.50 -13.00 1.95
C GLN A 606 -12.49 -14.02 1.43
N ASP A 607 -11.94 -14.86 2.30
CA ASP A 607 -10.93 -15.85 1.90
C ASP A 607 -11.58 -16.91 0.98
N PRO A 608 -11.08 -17.10 -0.25
CA PRO A 608 -11.71 -18.00 -1.23
C PRO A 608 -11.70 -19.48 -0.79
N ARG A 609 -10.83 -19.85 0.16
CA ARG A 609 -10.70 -21.23 0.65
C ARG A 609 -11.70 -21.58 1.74
N ARG A 610 -12.28 -20.57 2.39
CA ARG A 610 -13.12 -20.74 3.57
C ARG A 610 -14.38 -21.54 3.27
N ASP A 611 -15.13 -21.11 2.25
CA ASP A 611 -16.47 -21.65 1.98
C ASP A 611 -16.38 -23.12 1.52
N VAL A 612 -15.44 -23.45 0.63
CA VAL A 612 -15.20 -24.84 0.19
C VAL A 612 -14.78 -25.76 1.34
N LEU A 613 -13.96 -25.29 2.29
CA LEU A 613 -13.56 -26.09 3.44
C LEU A 613 -14.72 -26.32 4.42
N TRP A 614 -15.57 -25.31 4.64
CA TRP A 614 -16.78 -25.48 5.43
C TRP A 614 -17.77 -26.46 4.81
N ASP A 615 -17.93 -26.41 3.49
CA ASP A 615 -18.81 -27.33 2.76
C ASP A 615 -18.28 -28.76 2.84
N LEU A 616 -16.98 -28.98 2.60
CA LEU A 616 -16.36 -30.29 2.77
C LEU A 616 -16.46 -30.82 4.21
N ALA A 617 -16.28 -29.96 5.21
CA ALA A 617 -16.46 -30.35 6.61
C ALA A 617 -17.90 -30.75 6.92
N LYS A 618 -18.88 -30.04 6.34
CA LYS A 618 -20.30 -30.36 6.48
C LYS A 618 -20.63 -31.70 5.82
N ASP A 619 -20.18 -31.92 4.59
CA ASP A 619 -20.44 -33.15 3.85
C ASP A 619 -19.78 -34.36 4.51
N ALA A 620 -18.61 -34.18 5.12
CA ALA A 620 -17.93 -35.20 5.90
C ALA A 620 -18.55 -35.44 7.30
N GLY A 621 -19.51 -34.62 7.73
CA GLY A 621 -20.15 -34.72 9.05
C GLY A 621 -19.33 -34.17 10.22
N TYR A 622 -18.35 -33.31 9.94
CA TYR A 622 -17.44 -32.69 10.92
C TYR A 622 -17.59 -31.16 11.02
N ALA A 623 -18.59 -30.54 10.39
CA ALA A 623 -18.97 -29.16 10.68
C ALA A 623 -19.97 -29.12 11.85
N LYS A 624 -19.48 -28.90 13.06
CA LYS A 624 -20.27 -28.87 14.29
C LYS A 624 -20.22 -27.49 14.94
N GLU A 625 -20.04 -27.42 16.26
CA GLU A 625 -20.16 -26.21 17.06
C GLU A 625 -19.03 -25.21 16.75
N CYS A 626 -17.76 -25.65 16.65
CA CYS A 626 -16.65 -24.74 16.38
C CYS A 626 -16.74 -24.14 14.97
N VAL A 627 -17.11 -24.94 13.96
CA VAL A 627 -17.37 -24.44 12.61
C VAL A 627 -18.54 -23.46 12.61
N ALA A 628 -19.59 -23.69 13.39
CA ALA A 628 -20.69 -22.72 13.52
C ALA A 628 -20.21 -21.38 14.12
N VAL A 629 -19.40 -21.41 15.19
CA VAL A 629 -18.80 -20.19 15.77
C VAL A 629 -17.89 -19.48 14.76
N SER A 630 -17.12 -20.22 13.97
CA SER A 630 -16.22 -19.65 12.96
C SER A 630 -16.95 -18.84 11.89
N LYS A 631 -18.24 -19.08 11.66
CA LYS A 631 -19.07 -18.34 10.69
C LYS A 631 -19.53 -16.98 11.23
N ILE A 632 -19.68 -16.83 12.55
CA ILE A 632 -20.20 -15.61 13.22
C ILE A 632 -19.11 -14.77 13.90
N VAL A 633 -17.88 -15.28 13.97
CA VAL A 633 -16.75 -14.64 14.69
C VAL A 633 -16.38 -13.25 14.14
N SER A 634 -16.49 -13.04 12.82
CA SER A 634 -16.18 -11.73 12.18
C SER A 634 -17.19 -10.66 12.60
N GLU A 635 -18.47 -11.03 12.69
CA GLU A 635 -19.54 -10.14 13.13
C GLU A 635 -19.40 -9.80 14.63
N SER A 636 -19.08 -10.82 15.44
CA SER A 636 -18.76 -10.62 16.87
C SER A 636 -17.58 -9.66 17.05
N PHE A 637 -16.53 -9.77 16.22
CA PHE A 637 -15.40 -8.85 16.26
C PHE A 637 -15.80 -7.41 15.90
N TYR A 638 -16.64 -7.24 14.87
CA TYR A 638 -17.20 -5.94 14.49
C TYR A 638 -18.00 -5.31 15.63
N ARG A 639 -18.86 -6.09 16.30
CA ARG A 639 -19.63 -5.61 17.47
C ARG A 639 -18.74 -5.09 18.60
N VAL A 640 -17.55 -5.65 18.81
CA VAL A 640 -16.65 -5.24 19.90
C VAL A 640 -15.72 -4.08 19.50
N ARG A 641 -15.21 -4.05 18.26
CA ARG A 641 -14.17 -3.08 17.84
C ARG A 641 -14.64 -2.02 16.83
N GLY A 642 -15.83 -2.17 16.24
CA GLY A 642 -16.31 -1.32 15.15
C GLY A 642 -15.52 -1.46 13.84
N MET A 643 -14.70 -2.51 13.73
CA MET A 643 -13.87 -2.79 12.57
C MET A 643 -14.18 -4.19 12.04
N ASN A 644 -14.23 -4.36 10.72
CA ASN A 644 -14.48 -5.65 10.10
C ASN A 644 -13.15 -6.37 9.80
N LEU A 645 -12.97 -7.58 10.34
CA LEU A 645 -11.86 -8.47 10.00
C LEU A 645 -12.42 -9.82 9.56
N PRO A 646 -12.08 -10.30 8.35
CA PRO A 646 -12.57 -11.58 7.88
C PRO A 646 -11.84 -12.74 8.57
N ILE A 647 -12.52 -13.86 8.74
CA ILE A 647 -11.87 -15.14 9.06
C ILE A 647 -10.95 -15.56 7.91
N ASN A 648 -9.73 -15.97 8.26
CA ASN A 648 -8.74 -16.48 7.31
C ASN A 648 -8.69 -18.01 7.32
N VAL A 649 -7.94 -18.62 6.40
CA VAL A 649 -7.79 -20.08 6.32
C VAL A 649 -7.34 -20.74 7.63
N ASP A 650 -6.47 -20.10 8.42
CA ASP A 650 -5.98 -20.66 9.68
C ASP A 650 -7.13 -20.79 10.69
N GLY A 651 -8.02 -19.79 10.74
CA GLY A 651 -9.24 -19.83 11.55
C GLY A 651 -10.20 -20.94 11.10
N VAL A 652 -10.36 -21.12 9.79
CA VAL A 652 -11.23 -22.16 9.23
C VAL A 652 -10.70 -23.56 9.55
N ILE A 653 -9.40 -23.80 9.31
CA ILE A 653 -8.73 -25.06 9.64
C ILE A 653 -8.80 -25.32 11.14
N GLY A 654 -8.53 -24.30 11.98
CA GLY A 654 -8.62 -24.42 13.44
C GLY A 654 -10.00 -24.85 13.91
N ALA A 655 -11.07 -24.28 13.35
CA ALA A 655 -12.44 -24.66 13.67
C ALA A 655 -12.76 -26.11 13.27
N ILE A 656 -12.35 -26.54 12.08
CA ILE A 656 -12.58 -27.91 11.59
C ILE A 656 -11.78 -28.92 12.44
N VAL A 657 -10.51 -28.62 12.74
CA VAL A 657 -9.65 -29.45 13.60
C VAL A 657 -10.28 -29.65 14.98
N ALA A 658 -10.84 -28.59 15.57
CA ALA A 658 -11.54 -28.67 16.84
C ALA A 658 -12.77 -29.60 16.78
N ASP A 659 -13.61 -29.49 15.74
CA ASP A 659 -14.81 -30.32 15.59
C ASP A 659 -14.52 -31.79 15.23
N MET A 660 -13.36 -32.04 14.61
CA MET A 660 -12.81 -33.38 14.37
C MET A 660 -12.29 -34.05 15.64
N ASN A 661 -12.15 -33.31 16.75
CA ASN A 661 -11.62 -33.79 18.03
C ASN A 661 -10.22 -34.42 17.91
N ILE A 662 -9.35 -33.80 17.12
CA ILE A 662 -7.93 -34.15 17.01
C ILE A 662 -7.08 -33.08 17.70
N ASP A 663 -5.80 -33.37 18.01
CA ASP A 663 -4.90 -32.43 18.69
C ASP A 663 -4.85 -31.07 17.96
N THR A 664 -5.11 -29.97 18.67
CA THR A 664 -5.15 -28.62 18.10
C THR A 664 -3.81 -28.20 17.46
N LYS A 665 -2.69 -28.76 17.93
CA LYS A 665 -1.35 -28.55 17.33
C LYS A 665 -1.30 -28.99 15.87
N LEU A 666 -2.16 -29.92 15.46
CA LEU A 666 -2.24 -30.38 14.07
C LEU A 666 -2.70 -29.28 13.12
N ALA A 667 -3.44 -28.27 13.57
CA ALA A 667 -3.80 -27.15 12.70
C ALA A 667 -2.56 -26.42 12.16
N LYS A 668 -1.52 -26.22 12.99
CA LYS A 668 -0.22 -25.67 12.55
C LYS A 668 0.54 -26.69 11.67
N GLY A 669 0.48 -27.98 12.00
CA GLY A 669 1.09 -29.05 11.21
C GLY A 669 0.54 -29.13 9.78
N ILE A 670 -0.78 -29.07 9.63
CA ILE A 670 -1.50 -29.06 8.34
C ILE A 670 -1.03 -27.90 7.47
N PHE A 671 -0.95 -26.69 8.05
CA PHE A 671 -0.46 -25.52 7.32
C PHE A 671 0.98 -25.73 6.84
N ILE A 672 1.88 -26.17 7.72
CA ILE A 672 3.29 -26.39 7.37
C ILE A 672 3.42 -27.46 6.28
N TYR A 673 2.69 -28.57 6.40
CA TYR A 673 2.75 -29.66 5.43
C TYR A 673 2.34 -29.18 4.03
N GLY A 674 1.17 -28.54 3.92
CA GLY A 674 0.72 -27.98 2.64
C GLY A 674 1.73 -26.98 2.09
N ARG A 675 2.26 -26.11 2.95
CA ARG A 675 3.19 -25.06 2.56
C ARG A 675 4.50 -25.62 2.01
N ILE A 676 5.02 -26.74 2.52
CA ILE A 676 6.29 -27.33 2.04
C ILE A 676 6.23 -27.64 0.54
N ALA A 677 5.10 -28.11 0.02
CA ALA A 677 4.93 -28.37 -1.40
C ALA A 677 5.10 -27.09 -2.24
N GLY A 678 4.43 -25.99 -1.85
CA GLY A 678 4.58 -24.68 -2.48
C GLY A 678 6.00 -24.12 -2.39
N LEU A 679 6.63 -24.20 -1.21
CA LEU A 679 8.02 -23.75 -1.02
C LEU A 679 8.98 -24.50 -1.93
N ALA A 680 8.77 -25.81 -2.11
CA ALA A 680 9.58 -26.63 -2.99
C ALA A 680 9.43 -26.23 -4.46
N ALA A 681 8.20 -25.97 -4.90
CA ALA A 681 7.95 -25.44 -6.24
C ALA A 681 8.61 -24.07 -6.45
N HIS A 682 8.55 -23.17 -5.47
CA HIS A 682 9.22 -21.85 -5.50
C HIS A 682 10.75 -21.99 -5.57
N TYR A 683 11.34 -22.93 -4.84
CA TYR A 683 12.78 -23.22 -4.94
C TYR A 683 13.15 -23.61 -6.38
N PHE A 684 12.44 -24.57 -6.97
CA PHE A 684 12.75 -25.04 -8.32
C PHE A 684 12.48 -23.96 -9.38
N GLU A 685 11.39 -23.20 -9.29
CA GLU A 685 11.14 -22.05 -10.17
C GLU A 685 12.30 -21.04 -10.09
N GLU A 686 12.74 -20.68 -8.89
CA GLU A 686 13.81 -19.71 -8.68
C GLU A 686 15.15 -20.18 -9.28
N ILE A 687 15.55 -21.43 -9.05
CA ILE A 687 16.84 -21.91 -9.53
C ILE A 687 16.88 -22.11 -11.05
N HIS A 688 15.73 -22.42 -11.67
CA HIS A 688 15.64 -22.68 -13.11
C HIS A 688 15.39 -21.42 -13.95
N THR A 689 14.62 -20.46 -13.43
CA THR A 689 14.14 -19.33 -14.24
C THR A 689 14.88 -18.02 -13.97
N GLN A 690 15.59 -17.91 -12.84
CA GLN A 690 16.22 -16.67 -12.42
C GLN A 690 17.76 -16.74 -12.47
N THR A 691 18.40 -15.57 -12.47
CA THR A 691 19.86 -15.48 -12.33
C THR A 691 20.29 -15.71 -10.88
N GLN A 692 21.55 -16.12 -10.68
CA GLN A 692 22.14 -16.25 -9.35
C GLN A 692 22.31 -14.88 -8.69
N MET A 693 22.24 -14.84 -7.34
CA MET A 693 22.39 -13.62 -6.55
C MET A 693 21.42 -12.51 -6.99
N ARG A 694 20.22 -12.88 -7.48
CA ARG A 694 19.29 -11.87 -7.99
C ARG A 694 18.94 -10.86 -6.90
N ARG A 695 18.90 -9.58 -7.28
CA ARG A 695 18.49 -8.51 -6.37
C ARG A 695 17.00 -8.66 -6.09
N ILE A 696 16.68 -9.19 -4.93
CA ILE A 696 15.31 -9.14 -4.40
C ILE A 696 15.14 -7.75 -3.82
N ASN A 697 14.09 -7.05 -4.26
CA ASN A 697 13.93 -5.63 -3.95
C ASN A 697 13.67 -5.44 -2.44
N PHE A 698 14.71 -4.99 -1.74
CA PHE A 698 14.70 -4.56 -0.34
C PHE A 698 14.63 -3.03 -0.20
N GLU A 699 14.15 -2.27 -1.20
CA GLU A 699 14.21 -0.79 -1.31
C GLU A 699 13.41 -0.01 -0.24
N GLN A 700 13.08 -0.64 0.88
CA GLN A 700 12.58 0.00 2.10
C GLN A 700 13.48 -0.27 3.33
N VAL A 701 14.62 -0.93 3.15
CA VAL A 701 15.56 -1.22 4.24
C VAL A 701 16.37 0.03 4.53
N ILE A 702 16.14 0.59 5.71
CA ILE A 702 16.86 1.75 6.23
C ILE A 702 17.88 1.26 7.26
N TYR A 703 19.16 1.61 7.09
CA TYR A 703 20.19 1.35 8.09
C TYR A 703 19.87 2.12 9.38
N LYS A 704 19.63 1.40 10.48
CA LYS A 704 19.38 1.95 11.83
C LYS A 704 20.57 1.74 12.79
N GLY A 705 21.73 1.34 12.26
CA GLY A 705 22.94 1.17 13.07
C GLY A 705 23.49 2.52 13.56
N SER A 706 24.50 2.47 14.42
CA SER A 706 25.18 3.70 14.86
C SER A 706 25.78 4.46 13.69
N SER A 707 25.82 5.79 13.80
CA SER A 707 26.61 6.62 12.89
C SER A 707 28.08 6.21 12.91
N ILE A 708 28.83 6.65 11.90
CA ILE A 708 30.26 6.38 11.75
C ILE A 708 31.00 6.77 13.05
N ARG A 709 31.62 5.78 13.69
CA ARG A 709 32.53 5.97 14.84
C ARG A 709 33.96 5.91 14.35
N LYS A 710 34.85 6.72 14.91
CA LYS A 710 36.29 6.60 14.67
C LYS A 710 36.83 5.41 15.49
N PHE A 711 37.66 4.58 14.89
CA PHE A 711 38.44 3.60 15.63
C PHE A 711 39.44 4.34 16.52
N SER A 712 39.45 4.04 17.82
CA SER A 712 40.41 4.58 18.79
C SER A 712 41.78 3.97 18.60
#